data_AF-B4CYV2-F1
#
_entry.id   AF-B4CYV2-F1
#
_cell.length_a   1.000
_cell.length_b   1.000
_cell.length_c   1.000
_cell.angle_alpha   90.00
_cell.angle_beta   90.00
_cell.angle_gamma   90.00
#
_symmetry.space_group_name_H-M   'P 1'
#
loop_
_entity.id
_entity.type
_entity.pdbx_description
1 polymer ?
#
loop_
_entity_poly.entity_id
_entity_poly.type
_entity_poly.pdbx_seq_one_letter_code
_entity_poly.pdbx_strand_id
1 'polypeptide(L)'
;MRPSPYWLSLLLSPCVLLAADLEIKPGDLPRIPPTPPEKGPSTYTVRPGFHVELMASEPTIVSPVAMAFDENGKLYVVEMIDYSERRDEKLSRIKLLESTKGDGHYDKATIFADHLPWATSVTCWDGGVFVLASPDLFYFKDTKGDGHADVHALVATGFGNLVERLNVQALPNYMQWGPDQRIHGALGGNASRITSFVHKSDPPLELRGRDFSFDPRDLHLRAEVGGGQWGMSFDNAGRKFICNNSRHIIQLLYGLNALRPGISLPPAAVDIGVDGPQAEVFRTSPDEPWRVIRTAWRVSGASPGVVEGGGRASGYFTGAAGITIYRGDLFPPSNLGDAFIADCGSNLIHRKKMHGEVLLTAERAADEQKSEFAASRDNWSRPVFFTNAPDGALWFCDMYREVIEHPWSLPEPLKSHLDLNSGNDKGRLYRLVPDGTNPRPLPKLGNLASKDLVALLAHPNGWHRDTAARLLHQRQDHSVTPALLDLAEHSDSPLGRLTALRVLAGDNDLSDEVLVKTLADKDVQVRVQAIHTATAHYADGKVPASVDAALHALGKDESGFVRYELAWALGTLNVQDKPGLILQLAQRDATDTWARTALLAAGNNEAGALFQACVRPGGAKIDPSFTRELATTIGTRKQPADVDAVITYALSSEHPAEWLGPLADGLAHGGSSLAKADTGKRLQPLISTAADHIKHQANISPSDFTILGVTGSQESVELIGASLAQHLPISLATPALEALTHLNPPTLGKVLTTAWPGIPTEARGAAIRLWRTRPQQVPSLLDAVAANVVAKSELTPEDLAALRESRVAAIRDRTVEIFGPAASRTQVMAAYRPALNMKGDPLKGHATFTARCTVCHRFHGEGNSVGPELDASASAGREKLMGNILEPSREITAGFNMAIVETKSGERVAGIVAADTDSTISLHTPGGLSRDIPRGEVVQIERSSRSLMPDGIETGLTPQDMADLLEFLSSAKK
;
A
#
# COMPACT_ATOMS: atom_id res chain seq x y z
N MET A 1 -66.01 -25.36 -22.83
CA MET A 1 -66.07 -26.38 -23.91
C MET A 1 -65.34 -25.82 -25.13
N ARG A 2 -64.48 -26.63 -25.77
CA ARG A 2 -63.62 -26.33 -26.96
C ARG A 2 -64.44 -25.94 -28.22
N PRO A 3 -63.89 -25.36 -29.33
CA PRO A 3 -62.57 -25.67 -29.97
C PRO A 3 -61.73 -24.57 -30.72
N SER A 4 -60.40 -24.82 -30.83
CA SER A 4 -59.41 -24.76 -31.98
C SER A 4 -59.64 -23.86 -33.23
N PRO A 5 -58.62 -23.34 -34.02
CA PRO A 5 -57.25 -23.88 -34.30
C PRO A 5 -56.04 -22.90 -34.50
N TYR A 6 -54.85 -23.50 -34.65
CA TYR A 6 -53.49 -23.07 -35.14
C TYR A 6 -53.49 -22.02 -36.29
N TRP A 7 -52.47 -21.18 -36.61
CA TRP A 7 -50.99 -21.25 -36.78
C TRP A 7 -50.43 -19.81 -36.57
N LEU A 8 -49.18 -19.46 -36.21
CA LEU A 8 -47.90 -19.73 -36.87
C LEU A 8 -46.77 -19.18 -35.95
N SER A 9 -45.83 -20.04 -35.57
CA SER A 9 -44.65 -19.71 -34.77
C SER A 9 -43.49 -19.25 -35.67
N LEU A 10 -43.03 -18.01 -35.50
CA LEU A 10 -41.80 -17.49 -36.09
C LEU A 10 -40.73 -17.43 -34.98
N LEU A 11 -39.72 -18.30 -35.13
CA LEU A 11 -38.50 -18.35 -34.35
C LEU A 11 -37.75 -17.02 -34.44
N LEU A 12 -37.74 -16.24 -33.36
CA LEU A 12 -36.68 -15.28 -33.07
C LEU A 12 -35.70 -15.98 -32.15
N SER A 13 -34.67 -16.59 -32.75
CA SER A 13 -33.45 -16.98 -32.03
C SER A 13 -32.95 -15.76 -31.24
N PRO A 14 -32.58 -15.90 -29.96
CA PRO A 14 -31.67 -14.96 -29.38
C PRO A 14 -30.36 -15.10 -30.15
N CYS A 15 -29.91 -14.04 -30.81
CA CYS A 15 -28.51 -13.92 -31.23
C CYS A 15 -27.65 -13.90 -29.96
N VAL A 16 -27.39 -15.08 -29.42
CA VAL A 16 -26.21 -15.35 -28.62
C VAL A 16 -25.05 -15.14 -29.59
N LEU A 17 -24.33 -14.04 -29.42
CA LEU A 17 -22.96 -13.93 -29.92
C LEU A 17 -22.23 -15.16 -29.39
N LEU A 18 -21.98 -16.14 -30.25
CA LEU A 18 -21.02 -17.20 -30.00
C LEU A 18 -19.69 -16.51 -29.68
N ALA A 19 -19.31 -16.50 -28.40
CA ALA A 19 -17.89 -16.42 -28.06
C ALA A 19 -17.23 -17.51 -28.92
N ALA A 20 -16.22 -17.15 -29.71
CA ALA A 20 -15.43 -18.17 -30.38
C ALA A 20 -14.95 -19.13 -29.28
N ASP A 21 -15.31 -20.42 -29.37
CA ASP A 21 -14.87 -21.40 -28.40
C ASP A 21 -13.34 -21.35 -28.37
N LEU A 22 -12.79 -20.96 -27.21
CA LEU A 22 -11.35 -20.90 -26.98
C LEU A 22 -10.82 -22.35 -26.96
N GLU A 23 -10.44 -22.85 -28.13
CA GLU A 23 -9.90 -24.20 -28.29
C GLU A 23 -8.39 -24.24 -28.10
N ILE A 24 -7.92 -25.24 -27.35
CA ILE A 24 -6.50 -25.60 -27.23
C ILE A 24 -6.25 -26.78 -28.16
N LYS A 25 -5.29 -26.65 -29.08
CA LYS A 25 -4.98 -27.71 -30.04
C LYS A 25 -4.07 -28.76 -29.39
N PRO A 26 -4.16 -30.02 -29.82
CA PRO A 26 -3.19 -31.05 -29.44
C PRO A 26 -1.76 -30.59 -29.76
N GLY A 27 -0.91 -30.47 -28.73
CA GLY A 27 0.48 -30.02 -28.86
C GLY A 27 0.73 -28.56 -28.48
N ASP A 28 -0.30 -27.75 -28.23
CA ASP A 28 -0.15 -26.35 -27.81
C ASP A 28 0.46 -26.22 -26.39
N LEU A 29 0.29 -27.26 -25.57
CA LEU A 29 0.77 -27.33 -24.18
C LEU A 29 1.65 -28.57 -23.95
N PRO A 30 2.89 -28.60 -24.47
CA PRO A 30 3.79 -29.71 -24.20
C PRO A 30 4.15 -29.78 -22.71
N ARG A 31 4.16 -30.99 -22.13
CA ARG A 31 4.63 -31.21 -20.75
C ARG A 31 6.14 -30.99 -20.69
N ILE A 32 6.57 -30.13 -19.77
CA ILE A 32 8.00 -29.86 -19.53
C ILE A 32 8.45 -30.81 -18.42
N PRO A 33 9.41 -31.72 -18.66
CA PRO A 33 9.88 -32.61 -17.60
C PRO A 33 10.63 -31.82 -16.51
N PRO A 34 10.52 -32.23 -15.24
CA PRO A 34 11.29 -31.62 -14.15
C PRO A 34 12.78 -31.92 -14.32
N THR A 35 13.62 -30.95 -13.95
CA THR A 35 15.08 -31.13 -13.81
C THR A 35 15.37 -31.98 -12.58
N PRO A 36 16.27 -32.98 -12.64
CA PRO A 36 16.74 -33.70 -11.45
C PRO A 36 17.38 -32.77 -10.38
N PRO A 37 17.21 -33.03 -9.07
CA PRO A 37 17.72 -32.17 -8.00
C PRO A 37 19.20 -31.81 -8.12
N GLU A 38 20.05 -32.79 -8.40
CA GLU A 38 21.50 -32.63 -8.50
C GLU A 38 21.94 -31.69 -9.63
N LYS A 39 21.07 -31.46 -10.62
CA LYS A 39 21.29 -30.50 -11.71
C LYS A 39 20.70 -29.13 -11.41
N GLY A 40 19.83 -29.00 -10.40
CA GLY A 40 19.16 -27.75 -10.01
C GLY A 40 20.11 -26.57 -9.86
N PRO A 41 21.21 -26.65 -9.09
CA PRO A 41 22.17 -25.56 -8.97
C PRO A 41 22.71 -25.05 -10.31
N SER A 42 22.95 -25.97 -11.27
CA SER A 42 23.49 -25.63 -12.59
C SER A 42 22.47 -24.96 -13.54
N THR A 43 21.19 -24.94 -13.18
CA THR A 43 20.17 -24.21 -13.96
C THR A 43 20.21 -22.71 -13.68
N TYR A 44 20.77 -22.28 -12.54
CA TYR A 44 20.89 -20.88 -12.20
C TYR A 44 22.08 -20.23 -12.90
N THR A 45 21.80 -19.09 -13.53
CA THR A 45 22.81 -18.08 -13.84
C THR A 45 22.85 -17.11 -12.66
N VAL A 46 23.96 -17.09 -11.93
CA VAL A 46 24.13 -16.31 -10.72
C VAL A 46 25.10 -15.16 -11.00
N ARG A 47 24.96 -14.05 -10.30
CA ARG A 47 25.92 -12.94 -10.30
C ARG A 47 27.35 -13.46 -10.10
N PRO A 48 28.33 -12.97 -10.88
CA PRO A 48 29.73 -13.37 -10.70
C PRO A 48 30.22 -13.23 -9.26
N GLY A 49 30.98 -14.23 -8.78
CA GLY A 49 31.48 -14.30 -7.41
C GLY A 49 30.53 -15.00 -6.43
N PHE A 50 29.43 -15.59 -6.92
CA PHE A 50 28.46 -16.33 -6.15
C PHE A 50 28.02 -17.61 -6.88
N HIS A 51 27.54 -18.57 -6.10
CA HIS A 51 26.84 -19.75 -6.61
C HIS A 51 25.69 -20.17 -5.69
N VAL A 52 24.84 -21.05 -6.20
CA VAL A 52 23.74 -21.68 -5.48
C VAL A 52 24.17 -23.08 -5.04
N GLU A 53 23.88 -23.45 -3.80
CA GLU A 53 24.09 -24.80 -3.27
C GLU A 53 22.76 -25.46 -2.89
N LEU A 54 22.60 -26.74 -3.22
CA LEU A 54 21.43 -27.54 -2.86
C LEU A 54 21.59 -28.10 -1.44
N MET A 55 20.65 -27.77 -0.55
CA MET A 55 20.71 -28.14 0.86
C MET A 55 19.79 -29.31 1.21
N ALA A 56 18.61 -29.36 0.59
CA ALA A 56 17.68 -30.48 0.67
C ALA A 56 16.79 -30.50 -0.59
N SER A 57 16.31 -31.68 -0.97
CA SER A 57 15.42 -31.86 -2.12
C SER A 57 14.41 -32.97 -1.88
N GLU A 58 13.52 -33.17 -2.84
CA GLU A 58 12.68 -34.35 -2.91
C GLU A 58 13.51 -35.66 -2.89
N PRO A 59 13.01 -36.74 -2.26
CA PRO A 59 11.74 -36.85 -1.53
C PRO A 59 11.78 -36.36 -0.07
N THR A 60 12.93 -35.87 0.42
CA THR A 60 13.11 -35.44 1.82
C THR A 60 12.23 -34.23 2.16
N ILE A 61 12.20 -33.25 1.24
CA ILE A 61 11.37 -32.04 1.28
C ILE A 61 10.54 -31.94 0.00
N VAL A 62 9.28 -31.49 0.13
CA VAL A 62 8.35 -31.24 -0.97
C VAL A 62 7.53 -29.97 -0.73
N SER A 63 7.26 -29.21 -1.78
CA SER A 63 6.50 -27.95 -1.77
C SER A 63 6.85 -26.99 -0.61
N PRO A 64 8.14 -26.69 -0.35
CA PRO A 64 8.52 -25.80 0.74
C PRO A 64 8.08 -24.37 0.44
N VAL A 65 7.48 -23.69 1.42
CA VAL A 65 7.01 -22.30 1.27
C VAL A 65 7.48 -21.35 2.39
N ALA A 66 7.98 -21.89 3.50
CA ALA A 66 8.57 -21.12 4.59
C ALA A 66 9.52 -22.00 5.41
N MET A 67 10.48 -21.39 6.10
CA MET A 67 11.40 -22.10 6.99
C MET A 67 11.90 -21.23 8.14
N ALA A 68 12.24 -21.87 9.26
CA ALA A 68 12.82 -21.22 10.43
C ALA A 68 13.88 -22.12 11.08
N PHE A 69 15.05 -21.53 11.38
CA PHE A 69 16.11 -22.20 12.15
C PHE A 69 15.84 -22.03 13.64
N ASP A 70 15.97 -23.11 14.40
CA ASP A 70 16.00 -23.05 15.86
C ASP A 70 17.39 -22.63 16.37
N GLU A 71 17.47 -22.32 17.66
CA GLU A 71 18.71 -21.90 18.31
C GLU A 71 19.85 -22.92 18.29
N ASN A 72 19.60 -24.17 17.86
CA ASN A 72 20.57 -25.25 17.79
C ASN A 72 20.88 -25.70 16.35
N GLY A 73 20.40 -24.97 15.35
CA GLY A 73 20.62 -25.26 13.94
C GLY A 73 19.75 -26.38 13.37
N LYS A 74 18.64 -26.75 14.04
CA LYS A 74 17.59 -27.54 13.39
C LYS A 74 16.72 -26.63 12.52
N LEU A 75 16.18 -27.17 11.44
CA LEU A 75 15.39 -26.41 10.49
C LEU A 75 13.95 -26.92 10.45
N TYR A 76 12.99 -26.05 10.77
CA TYR A 76 11.57 -26.31 10.56
C TYR A 76 11.17 -25.77 9.19
N VAL A 77 10.48 -26.58 8.39
CA VAL A 77 10.08 -26.24 7.01
C VAL A 77 8.59 -26.50 6.84
N VAL A 78 7.88 -25.52 6.29
CA VAL A 78 6.46 -25.66 5.92
C VAL A 78 6.37 -26.27 4.53
N GLU A 79 5.73 -27.43 4.43
CA GLU A 79 5.39 -28.07 3.16
C GLU A 79 3.91 -27.82 2.83
N MET A 80 3.63 -27.04 1.78
CA MET A 80 2.26 -26.66 1.36
C MET A 80 1.78 -27.53 0.20
N ILE A 81 1.62 -28.83 0.45
CA ILE A 81 1.31 -29.85 -0.56
C ILE A 81 -0.08 -29.64 -1.20
N ASP A 82 -1.02 -29.12 -0.42
CA ASP A 82 -2.42 -28.82 -0.79
C ASP A 82 -2.61 -27.52 -1.60
N TYR A 83 -1.52 -26.83 -1.96
CA TYR A 83 -1.58 -25.74 -2.93
C TYR A 83 -1.92 -26.26 -4.34
N SER A 84 -2.88 -25.68 -5.07
CA SER A 84 -3.63 -24.44 -4.77
C SER A 84 -5.11 -24.62 -4.43
N GLU A 85 -5.71 -25.80 -4.67
CA GLU A 85 -7.17 -26.03 -4.52
C GLU A 85 -7.54 -27.20 -3.60
N ARG A 86 -6.58 -27.87 -2.95
CA ARG A 86 -6.81 -29.12 -2.17
C ARG A 86 -6.89 -28.90 -0.66
N ARG A 87 -7.33 -27.71 -0.25
CA ARG A 87 -7.34 -27.26 1.16
C ARG A 87 -7.98 -28.26 2.11
N ASP A 88 -9.14 -28.80 1.73
CA ASP A 88 -9.97 -29.62 2.62
C ASP A 88 -9.34 -30.99 2.90
N GLU A 89 -8.36 -31.39 2.08
CA GLU A 89 -7.56 -32.60 2.30
C GLU A 89 -6.49 -32.42 3.37
N LYS A 90 -6.17 -31.16 3.75
CA LYS A 90 -5.24 -30.81 4.82
C LYS A 90 -3.87 -31.48 4.68
N LEU A 91 -3.29 -31.39 3.49
CA LEU A 91 -2.03 -32.06 3.17
C LEU A 91 -0.80 -31.28 3.62
N SER A 92 -0.97 -30.02 4.06
CA SER A 92 0.16 -29.25 4.57
C SER A 92 0.72 -29.87 5.86
N ARG A 93 2.03 -29.74 6.04
CA ARG A 93 2.75 -30.28 7.22
C ARG A 93 4.03 -29.50 7.51
N ILE A 94 4.57 -29.70 8.70
CA ILE A 94 5.84 -29.16 9.17
C ILE A 94 6.88 -30.28 9.20
N LYS A 95 7.99 -30.08 8.51
CA LYS A 95 9.15 -30.96 8.54
C LYS A 95 10.20 -30.41 9.49
N LEU A 96 10.75 -31.27 10.35
CA LEU A 96 11.94 -31.00 11.14
C LEU A 96 13.15 -31.65 10.46
N LEU A 97 14.13 -30.84 10.09
CA LEU A 97 15.37 -31.23 9.44
C LEU A 97 16.54 -31.11 10.41
N GLU A 98 17.38 -32.14 10.45
CA GLU A 98 18.57 -32.20 11.30
C GLU A 98 19.82 -32.54 10.46
N SER A 99 20.91 -31.80 10.68
CA SER A 99 22.22 -32.13 10.14
C SER A 99 22.95 -33.01 11.14
N THR A 100 22.92 -34.33 10.94
CA THR A 100 23.53 -35.28 11.88
C THR A 100 25.06 -35.23 11.87
N LYS A 101 25.63 -34.67 10.80
CA LYS A 101 27.08 -34.50 10.59
C LYS A 101 27.60 -33.11 10.99
N GLY A 102 26.71 -32.14 11.20
CA GLY A 102 27.07 -30.77 11.56
C GLY A 102 27.79 -30.00 10.44
N ASP A 103 27.71 -30.47 9.20
CA ASP A 103 28.32 -29.87 8.00
C ASP A 103 27.38 -28.86 7.30
N GLY A 104 26.18 -28.66 7.85
CA GLY A 104 25.15 -27.76 7.29
C GLY A 104 24.24 -28.43 6.27
N HIS A 105 24.52 -29.68 5.85
CA HIS A 105 23.60 -30.48 5.05
C HIS A 105 22.63 -31.25 5.94
N TYR A 106 21.35 -31.19 5.60
CA TYR A 106 20.29 -31.84 6.36
C TYR A 106 20.02 -33.24 5.81
N ASP A 107 20.46 -34.26 6.55
CA ASP A 107 20.41 -35.67 6.14
C ASP A 107 19.35 -36.48 6.89
N LYS A 108 18.73 -35.91 7.93
CA LYS A 108 17.56 -36.48 8.61
C LYS A 108 16.37 -35.53 8.51
N ALA A 109 15.19 -36.08 8.20
CA ALA A 109 13.93 -35.36 8.19
C ALA A 109 12.83 -36.14 8.91
N THR A 110 12.01 -35.45 9.68
CA THR A 110 10.87 -36.03 10.42
C THR A 110 9.64 -35.16 10.23
N ILE A 111 8.46 -35.77 10.16
CA ILE A 111 7.20 -35.01 10.15
C ILE A 111 6.93 -34.58 11.59
N PHE A 112 7.10 -33.29 11.85
CA PHE A 112 6.95 -32.71 13.18
C PHE A 112 5.47 -32.50 13.55
N ALA A 113 4.69 -31.96 12.61
CA ALA A 113 3.24 -31.80 12.70
C ALA A 113 2.62 -31.91 11.30
N ASP A 114 1.40 -32.43 11.18
CA ASP A 114 0.71 -32.66 9.90
C ASP A 114 -0.80 -32.43 10.00
N HIS A 115 -1.54 -32.77 8.94
CA HIS A 115 -3.00 -32.56 8.83
C HIS A 115 -3.42 -31.09 8.93
N LEU A 116 -2.61 -30.18 8.36
CA LEU A 116 -2.86 -28.74 8.35
C LEU A 116 -3.48 -28.30 7.02
N PRO A 117 -4.47 -27.39 7.02
CA PRO A 117 -4.96 -26.76 5.80
C PRO A 117 -4.07 -25.57 5.42
N TRP A 118 -3.47 -25.59 4.22
CA TRP A 118 -2.72 -24.44 3.68
C TRP A 118 -1.81 -23.76 4.71
N ALA A 119 -0.82 -24.49 5.22
CA ALA A 119 0.17 -23.92 6.11
C ALA A 119 1.11 -23.01 5.32
N THR A 120 1.41 -21.83 5.86
CA THR A 120 2.12 -20.76 5.13
C THR A 120 3.31 -20.18 5.89
N SER A 121 3.40 -20.42 7.21
CA SER A 121 4.47 -19.84 8.01
C SER A 121 4.79 -20.67 9.26
N VAL A 122 6.06 -20.64 9.65
CA VAL A 122 6.60 -21.27 10.86
C VAL A 122 7.62 -20.34 11.50
N THR A 123 7.63 -20.25 12.83
CA THR A 123 8.67 -19.51 13.58
C THR A 123 8.93 -20.16 14.93
N CYS A 124 10.19 -20.13 15.39
CA CYS A 124 10.64 -20.87 16.58
C CYS A 124 10.41 -20.08 17.87
N TRP A 125 9.90 -20.75 18.91
CA TRP A 125 9.73 -20.18 20.24
C TRP A 125 9.70 -21.27 21.32
N ASP A 126 10.50 -21.09 22.38
CA ASP A 126 10.52 -21.95 23.57
C ASP A 126 10.62 -23.45 23.26
N GLY A 127 11.54 -23.85 22.39
CA GLY A 127 11.73 -25.25 21.97
C GLY A 127 10.59 -25.84 21.13
N GLY A 128 9.61 -25.02 20.73
CA GLY A 128 8.54 -25.36 19.81
C GLY A 128 8.47 -24.36 18.64
N VAL A 129 7.36 -24.41 17.90
CA VAL A 129 7.09 -23.50 16.78
C VAL A 129 5.65 -23.00 16.78
N PHE A 130 5.47 -21.73 16.41
CA PHE A 130 4.19 -21.22 15.97
C PHE A 130 4.00 -21.51 14.48
N VAL A 131 2.79 -21.89 14.08
CA VAL A 131 2.44 -22.21 12.70
C VAL A 131 1.16 -21.51 12.28
N LEU A 132 1.20 -20.79 11.16
CA LEU A 132 -0.01 -20.28 10.50
C LEU A 132 -0.50 -21.30 9.49
N ALA A 133 -1.75 -21.73 9.65
CA ALA A 133 -2.49 -22.59 8.74
C ALA A 133 -3.95 -22.14 8.74
N SER A 134 -4.31 -21.23 7.83
CA SER A 134 -5.56 -20.48 7.91
C SER A 134 -6.78 -21.41 8.00
N PRO A 135 -7.70 -21.19 8.97
CA PRO A 135 -7.89 -19.93 9.69
C PRO A 135 -7.13 -19.85 11.03
N ASP A 136 -6.22 -20.76 11.32
CA ASP A 136 -5.70 -21.01 12.66
C ASP A 136 -4.22 -20.62 12.82
N LEU A 137 -3.88 -20.16 14.02
CA LEU A 137 -2.53 -20.02 14.53
C LEU A 137 -2.32 -21.11 15.60
N PHE A 138 -1.40 -22.03 15.35
CA PHE A 138 -1.06 -23.13 16.24
C PHE A 138 0.28 -22.88 16.94
N TYR A 139 0.46 -23.52 18.11
CA TYR A 139 1.75 -23.74 18.74
C TYR A 139 1.98 -25.25 18.89
N PHE A 140 3.10 -25.73 18.35
CA PHE A 140 3.53 -27.12 18.41
C PHE A 140 4.85 -27.25 19.15
N LYS A 141 4.97 -28.24 20.03
CA LYS A 141 6.22 -28.52 20.77
C LYS A 141 6.42 -30.02 20.95
N ASP A 142 7.68 -30.44 20.85
CA ASP A 142 8.13 -31.78 21.20
C ASP A 142 8.78 -31.73 22.59
N THR A 143 8.10 -32.30 23.58
CA THR A 143 8.57 -32.39 24.96
C THR A 143 9.32 -33.68 25.25
N LYS A 144 9.30 -34.65 24.32
CA LYS A 144 9.90 -35.98 24.48
C LYS A 144 11.26 -36.09 23.78
N GLY A 145 11.54 -35.20 22.84
CA GLY A 145 12.77 -35.19 22.04
C GLY A 145 12.80 -36.28 20.96
N ASP A 146 11.66 -36.81 20.54
CA ASP A 146 11.56 -37.84 19.50
C ASP A 146 11.41 -37.26 18.08
N GLY A 147 11.30 -35.94 17.95
CA GLY A 147 11.15 -35.23 16.69
C GLY A 147 9.68 -35.05 16.25
N HIS A 148 8.72 -35.40 17.10
CA HIS A 148 7.28 -35.24 16.84
C HIS A 148 6.64 -34.32 17.88
N ALA A 149 5.80 -33.39 17.42
CA ALA A 149 5.06 -32.54 18.34
C ALA A 149 4.03 -33.37 19.13
N ASP A 150 4.14 -33.35 20.46
CA ASP A 150 3.15 -33.92 21.37
C ASP A 150 2.26 -32.84 22.03
N VAL A 151 2.70 -31.59 22.02
CA VAL A 151 1.88 -30.43 22.40
C VAL A 151 1.31 -29.78 21.16
N HIS A 152 -0.03 -29.73 21.08
CA HIS A 152 -0.77 -29.14 19.96
C HIS A 152 -1.76 -28.12 20.54
N ALA A 153 -1.40 -26.84 20.53
CA ALA A 153 -2.22 -25.76 21.09
C ALA A 153 -2.75 -24.84 19.99
N LEU A 154 -4.05 -24.56 20.02
CA LEU A 154 -4.66 -23.53 19.18
C LEU A 154 -4.57 -22.19 19.91
N VAL A 155 -3.84 -21.23 19.33
CA VAL A 155 -3.55 -19.92 19.93
C VAL A 155 -4.63 -18.91 19.56
N ALA A 156 -4.95 -18.83 18.27
CA ALA A 156 -5.97 -17.93 17.72
C ALA A 156 -6.59 -18.53 16.45
N THR A 157 -7.79 -18.07 16.09
CA THR A 157 -8.46 -18.45 14.85
C THR A 157 -9.12 -17.24 14.19
N GLY A 158 -9.57 -17.39 12.95
CA GLY A 158 -10.32 -16.37 12.20
C GLY A 158 -9.50 -15.65 11.13
N PHE A 159 -8.34 -16.18 10.78
CA PHE A 159 -7.55 -15.69 9.64
C PHE A 159 -8.27 -15.99 8.32
N GLY A 160 -8.70 -14.95 7.61
CA GLY A 160 -9.41 -15.00 6.33
C GLY A 160 -10.90 -15.33 6.42
N ASN A 161 -11.54 -15.20 7.58
CA ASN A 161 -12.95 -15.55 7.78
C ASN A 161 -13.96 -14.45 7.38
N LEU A 162 -13.50 -13.29 6.90
CA LEU A 162 -14.37 -12.19 6.45
C LEU A 162 -14.48 -12.08 4.92
N VAL A 163 -13.98 -13.07 4.19
CA VAL A 163 -14.11 -13.16 2.72
C VAL A 163 -14.94 -14.38 2.33
N GLU A 164 -15.72 -14.28 1.26
CA GLU A 164 -16.56 -15.39 0.77
C GLU A 164 -15.71 -16.56 0.25
N ARG A 165 -14.55 -16.25 -0.34
CA ARG A 165 -13.61 -17.22 -0.87
C ARG A 165 -12.18 -16.79 -0.56
N LEU A 166 -11.42 -17.67 0.09
CA LEU A 166 -10.01 -17.44 0.39
C LEU A 166 -9.18 -17.37 -0.89
N ASN A 167 -8.37 -16.33 -1.02
CA ASN A 167 -7.30 -16.28 -2.01
C ASN A 167 -6.04 -16.93 -1.41
N VAL A 168 -5.63 -18.09 -1.94
CA VAL A 168 -4.45 -18.83 -1.44
C VAL A 168 -3.15 -18.05 -1.62
N GLN A 169 -3.06 -17.16 -2.62
CA GLN A 169 -1.89 -16.29 -2.84
C GLN A 169 -1.85 -15.07 -1.92
N ALA A 170 -2.85 -14.89 -1.07
CA ALA A 170 -2.98 -13.74 -0.18
C ALA A 170 -3.33 -14.17 1.26
N LEU A 171 -2.92 -15.40 1.64
CA LEU A 171 -3.01 -15.92 2.99
C LEU A 171 -2.01 -15.21 3.91
N PRO A 172 -2.26 -15.16 5.23
CA PRO A 172 -1.27 -14.70 6.20
C PRO A 172 0.02 -15.51 6.10
N ASN A 173 1.17 -14.87 6.27
CA ASN A 173 2.48 -15.48 6.05
C ASN A 173 3.60 -14.74 6.82
N TYR A 174 4.84 -15.22 6.69
CA TYR A 174 6.05 -14.52 7.15
C TYR A 174 6.06 -14.11 8.63
N MET A 175 5.76 -15.05 9.54
CA MET A 175 6.03 -14.85 10.96
C MET A 175 7.53 -14.73 11.24
N GLN A 176 7.97 -13.60 11.77
CA GLN A 176 9.38 -13.33 12.11
C GLN A 176 9.49 -12.59 13.45
N TRP A 177 10.57 -12.84 14.18
CA TRP A 177 10.97 -12.03 15.35
C TRP A 177 11.22 -10.58 14.94
N GLY A 178 10.52 -9.66 15.60
CA GLY A 178 10.61 -8.22 15.39
C GLY A 178 11.57 -7.52 16.36
N PRO A 179 11.90 -6.25 16.07
CA PRO A 179 12.79 -5.43 16.92
C PRO A 179 12.21 -5.09 18.30
N ASP A 180 10.91 -5.29 18.51
CA ASP A 180 10.15 -4.99 19.73
C ASP A 180 9.88 -6.23 20.61
N GLN A 181 10.69 -7.29 20.44
CA GLN A 181 10.54 -8.59 21.11
C GLN A 181 9.19 -9.29 20.89
N ARG A 182 8.53 -9.01 19.75
CA ARG A 182 7.27 -9.65 19.34
C ARG A 182 7.46 -10.43 18.06
N ILE A 183 6.57 -11.39 17.81
CA ILE A 183 6.47 -12.07 16.52
C ILE A 183 5.51 -11.25 15.65
N HIS A 184 5.98 -10.82 14.48
CA HIS A 184 5.20 -10.09 13.48
C HIS A 184 4.85 -11.01 12.32
N GLY A 185 3.67 -10.86 11.73
CA GLY A 185 3.25 -11.59 10.53
C GLY A 185 2.51 -10.69 9.53
N ALA A 186 2.67 -10.98 8.24
CA ALA A 186 1.90 -10.34 7.18
C ALA A 186 0.51 -10.98 7.11
N LEU A 187 -0.56 -10.19 7.01
CA LEU A 187 -1.91 -10.74 6.87
C LEU A 187 -2.20 -11.26 5.47
N GLY A 188 -1.58 -10.66 4.46
CA GLY A 188 -2.00 -10.82 3.07
C GLY A 188 -3.27 -10.02 2.75
N GLY A 189 -4.06 -10.52 1.81
CA GLY A 189 -5.26 -9.85 1.28
C GLY A 189 -6.59 -10.36 1.85
N ASN A 190 -6.58 -11.46 2.60
CA ASN A 190 -7.80 -12.05 3.15
C ASN A 190 -8.20 -11.35 4.46
N ALA A 191 -9.25 -10.54 4.40
CA ALA A 191 -9.78 -9.85 5.58
C ALA A 191 -10.15 -10.85 6.69
N SER A 192 -9.82 -10.49 7.93
CA SER A 192 -9.82 -11.40 9.07
C SER A 192 -10.50 -10.80 10.30
N ARG A 193 -11.20 -11.63 11.06
CA ARG A 193 -11.68 -11.34 12.42
C ARG A 193 -11.12 -12.40 13.34
N ILE A 194 -10.05 -12.06 14.04
CA ILE A 194 -9.26 -13.01 14.83
C ILE A 194 -9.78 -13.06 16.26
N THR A 195 -9.97 -14.27 16.78
CA THR A 195 -10.32 -14.52 18.19
C THR A 195 -9.18 -15.27 18.86
N SER A 196 -8.74 -14.79 20.02
CA SER A 196 -7.73 -15.46 20.84
C SER A 196 -8.37 -16.58 21.66
N PHE A 197 -7.69 -17.72 21.77
CA PHE A 197 -8.06 -18.80 22.70
C PHE A 197 -7.43 -18.65 24.08
N VAL A 198 -6.47 -17.73 24.21
CA VAL A 198 -5.79 -17.41 25.46
C VAL A 198 -6.50 -16.24 26.15
N HIS A 199 -6.75 -15.17 25.41
CA HIS A 199 -7.44 -13.96 25.88
C HIS A 199 -8.90 -13.94 25.44
N LYS A 200 -9.70 -14.89 25.93
CA LYS A 200 -11.09 -15.09 25.48
C LYS A 200 -12.06 -13.94 25.81
N SER A 201 -11.70 -13.10 26.77
CA SER A 201 -12.47 -11.91 27.15
C SER A 201 -12.27 -10.74 26.19
N ASP A 202 -11.19 -10.76 25.40
CA ASP A 202 -10.85 -9.65 24.52
C ASP A 202 -11.78 -9.66 23.30
N PRO A 203 -12.18 -8.47 22.82
CA PRO A 203 -12.96 -8.39 21.58
C PRO A 203 -12.14 -8.94 20.40
N PRO A 204 -12.80 -9.60 19.42
CA PRO A 204 -12.09 -10.08 18.23
C PRO A 204 -11.36 -8.96 17.50
N LEU A 205 -10.12 -9.23 17.10
CA LEU A 205 -9.27 -8.31 16.36
C LEU A 205 -9.65 -8.33 14.87
N GLU A 206 -10.25 -7.25 14.38
CA GLU A 206 -10.53 -7.08 12.95
C GLU A 206 -9.31 -6.54 12.21
N LEU A 207 -8.86 -7.28 11.19
CA LEU A 207 -7.76 -6.88 10.33
C LEU A 207 -8.22 -6.82 8.88
N ARG A 208 -8.16 -5.62 8.30
CA ARG A 208 -8.48 -5.32 6.90
C ARG A 208 -7.33 -4.51 6.31
N GLY A 209 -6.49 -5.17 5.50
CA GLY A 209 -5.27 -4.54 4.95
C GLY A 209 -4.23 -4.16 6.02
N ARG A 210 -4.34 -4.75 7.22
CA ARG A 210 -3.43 -4.56 8.36
C ARG A 210 -2.71 -5.86 8.65
N ASP A 211 -1.47 -5.77 9.08
CA ASP A 211 -0.69 -6.91 9.57
C ASP A 211 -0.99 -7.16 11.05
N PHE A 212 -0.26 -8.08 11.69
CA PHE A 212 -0.41 -8.35 13.11
C PHE A 212 0.93 -8.65 13.79
N SER A 213 0.95 -8.48 15.11
CA SER A 213 2.03 -8.94 15.97
C SER A 213 1.50 -9.54 17.27
N PHE A 214 2.27 -10.42 17.92
CA PHE A 214 1.95 -10.95 19.24
C PHE A 214 3.22 -11.14 20.07
N ASP A 215 3.11 -10.91 21.38
CA ASP A 215 4.16 -11.32 22.33
C ASP A 215 3.99 -12.83 22.57
N PRO A 216 5.01 -13.66 22.32
CA PRO A 216 4.86 -15.11 22.45
C PRO A 216 4.86 -15.62 23.91
N ARG A 217 5.15 -14.77 24.91
CA ARG A 217 5.04 -15.12 26.33
C ARG A 217 3.60 -15.06 26.82
N ASP A 218 2.87 -14.01 26.43
CA ASP A 218 1.49 -13.79 26.89
C ASP A 218 0.42 -14.03 25.80
N LEU A 219 0.84 -14.13 24.53
CA LEU A 219 0.00 -14.38 23.36
C LEU A 219 -1.04 -13.29 23.06
N HIS A 220 -0.79 -12.05 23.50
CA HIS A 220 -1.64 -10.90 23.20
C HIS A 220 -1.42 -10.40 21.78
N LEU A 221 -2.44 -10.50 20.92
CA LEU A 221 -2.38 -10.06 19.52
C LEU A 221 -2.70 -8.57 19.37
N ARG A 222 -2.01 -7.93 18.43
CA ARG A 222 -2.14 -6.51 18.09
C ARG A 222 -2.22 -6.34 16.57
N ALA A 223 -3.02 -5.39 16.11
CA ALA A 223 -2.99 -4.95 14.72
C ALA A 223 -1.71 -4.15 14.43
N GLU A 224 -1.17 -4.31 13.24
CA GLU A 224 -0.01 -3.55 12.75
C GLU A 224 -0.32 -2.91 11.41
N VAL A 225 0.41 -1.83 11.08
CA VAL A 225 0.40 -1.34 9.70
C VAL A 225 0.97 -2.44 8.79
N GLY A 226 0.36 -2.60 7.62
CA GLY A 226 0.63 -3.70 6.70
C GLY A 226 0.20 -3.39 5.27
N GLY A 227 -0.23 -4.43 4.55
CA GLY A 227 -0.66 -4.32 3.16
C GLY A 227 0.19 -5.14 2.18
N GLY A 228 1.07 -6.00 2.69
CA GLY A 228 1.81 -6.97 1.90
C GLY A 228 0.90 -8.12 1.47
N GLN A 229 1.29 -8.81 0.40
CA GLN A 229 0.60 -10.02 -0.06
C GLN A 229 1.35 -11.28 0.38
N TRP A 230 2.62 -11.41 0.01
CA TRP A 230 3.47 -12.56 0.35
C TRP A 230 4.92 -12.13 0.53
N GLY A 231 5.33 -11.86 1.77
CA GLY A 231 6.66 -11.35 2.09
C GLY A 231 6.64 -10.15 3.02
N MET A 232 7.50 -10.22 4.04
CA MET A 232 7.74 -9.17 5.00
C MET A 232 9.17 -9.31 5.54
N SER A 233 9.86 -8.19 5.77
CA SER A 233 11.19 -8.21 6.37
C SER A 233 11.46 -6.94 7.17
N PHE A 234 12.34 -7.06 8.17
CA PHE A 234 12.93 -5.92 8.86
C PHE A 234 14.39 -5.77 8.46
N ASP A 235 14.86 -4.53 8.36
CA ASP A 235 16.29 -4.26 8.32
C ASP A 235 16.91 -4.19 9.74
N ASN A 236 18.20 -3.91 9.84
CA ASN A 236 18.89 -3.78 11.14
C ASN A 236 18.36 -2.62 12.00
N ALA A 237 17.88 -1.55 11.36
CA ALA A 237 17.29 -0.40 12.04
C ALA A 237 15.89 -0.69 12.58
N GLY A 238 15.24 -1.78 12.14
CA GLY A 238 13.88 -2.14 12.52
C GLY A 238 12.80 -1.54 11.60
N ARG A 239 13.19 -0.98 10.44
CA ARG A 239 12.24 -0.53 9.42
C ARG A 239 11.61 -1.75 8.75
N LYS A 240 10.30 -1.70 8.53
CA LYS A 240 9.50 -2.80 7.98
C LYS A 240 9.27 -2.63 6.48
N PHE A 241 9.51 -3.70 5.74
CA PHE A 241 9.34 -3.78 4.29
C PHE A 241 8.41 -4.94 3.94
N ILE A 242 7.56 -4.73 2.93
CA ILE A 242 6.59 -5.70 2.43
C ILE A 242 6.63 -5.72 0.90
N CYS A 243 6.01 -6.72 0.27
CA CYS A 243 5.81 -6.76 -1.18
C CYS A 243 4.44 -7.31 -1.56
N ASN A 244 4.02 -7.07 -2.79
CA ASN A 244 2.93 -7.79 -3.44
C ASN A 244 3.33 -8.18 -4.87
N ASN A 245 2.47 -8.92 -5.58
CA ASN A 245 2.81 -9.50 -6.89
C ASN A 245 3.48 -8.53 -7.88
N SER A 246 3.06 -7.25 -7.89
CA SER A 246 3.56 -6.23 -8.83
C SER A 246 4.49 -5.21 -8.18
N ARG A 247 4.25 -4.84 -6.92
CA ARG A 247 5.06 -3.90 -6.13
C ARG A 247 6.02 -4.71 -5.26
N HIS A 248 7.23 -4.87 -5.79
CA HIS A 248 8.21 -5.81 -5.27
C HIS A 248 8.93 -5.28 -4.01
N ILE A 249 8.84 -3.99 -3.70
CA ILE A 249 9.39 -3.41 -2.46
C ILE A 249 8.59 -2.19 -1.99
N ILE A 250 8.02 -2.29 -0.80
CA ILE A 250 7.18 -1.25 -0.17
C ILE A 250 7.72 -1.00 1.24
N GLN A 251 7.97 0.27 1.58
CA GLN A 251 8.34 0.69 2.93
C GLN A 251 7.10 1.06 3.74
N LEU A 252 7.06 0.66 5.01
CA LEU A 252 6.08 1.19 5.98
C LEU A 252 6.69 2.36 6.76
N LEU A 253 6.09 3.54 6.66
CA LEU A 253 6.67 4.79 7.18
C LEU A 253 6.37 5.04 8.66
N TYR A 254 5.21 4.58 9.16
CA TYR A 254 4.80 4.78 10.55
C TYR A 254 3.90 3.62 11.05
N GLY A 255 3.80 3.47 12.38
CA GLY A 255 2.97 2.46 13.05
C GLY A 255 1.54 2.93 13.38
N LEU A 256 0.66 2.04 13.87
CA LEU A 256 -0.72 2.43 14.21
C LEU A 256 -0.81 3.42 15.39
N ASN A 257 0.22 3.44 16.23
CA ASN A 257 0.39 4.42 17.30
C ASN A 257 0.61 5.86 16.77
N ALA A 258 0.74 6.08 15.46
CA ALA A 258 0.75 7.38 14.81
C ALA A 258 -0.65 7.95 14.57
N LEU A 259 -1.67 7.09 14.49
CA LEU A 259 -3.03 7.52 14.17
C LEU A 259 -3.57 8.40 15.30
N ARG A 260 -4.12 9.56 14.95
CA ARG A 260 -4.70 10.52 15.89
C ARG A 260 -6.10 10.92 15.42
N PRO A 261 -7.08 11.05 16.34
CA PRO A 261 -8.38 11.59 15.97
C PRO A 261 -8.23 12.98 15.33
N GLY A 262 -8.89 13.17 14.19
CA GLY A 262 -8.99 14.45 13.50
C GLY A 262 -7.79 14.83 12.62
N ILE A 263 -6.81 13.94 12.45
CA ILE A 263 -5.70 14.12 11.51
C ILE A 263 -5.80 13.07 10.41
N SER A 264 -5.76 13.53 9.17
CA SER A 264 -5.60 12.66 8.01
C SER A 264 -4.12 12.41 7.77
N LEU A 265 -3.72 11.14 7.67
CA LEU A 265 -2.35 10.76 7.38
C LEU A 265 -2.27 10.18 5.96
N PRO A 266 -1.20 10.49 5.20
CA PRO A 266 -0.93 9.83 3.92
C PRO A 266 -0.76 8.31 4.13
N PRO A 267 -1.11 7.45 3.17
CA PRO A 267 -1.00 6.00 3.34
C PRO A 267 0.41 5.57 3.78
N ALA A 268 0.49 4.82 4.88
CA ALA A 268 1.76 4.42 5.48
C ALA A 268 2.63 3.50 4.59
N ALA A 269 1.99 2.77 3.66
CA ALA A 269 2.66 1.83 2.76
C ALA A 269 3.02 2.52 1.45
N VAL A 270 4.31 2.76 1.24
CA VAL A 270 4.84 3.51 0.10
C VAL A 270 5.67 2.59 -0.78
N ASP A 271 5.33 2.52 -2.07
CA ASP A 271 6.18 1.85 -3.06
C ASP A 271 7.45 2.66 -3.25
N ILE A 272 8.61 2.04 -3.03
CA ILE A 272 9.90 2.70 -3.10
C ILE A 272 10.73 2.28 -4.31
N GLY A 273 10.23 1.36 -5.15
CA GLY A 273 10.90 0.95 -6.39
C GLY A 273 10.90 2.09 -7.41
N VAL A 274 12.08 2.57 -7.82
CA VAL A 274 12.20 3.69 -8.79
C VAL A 274 11.67 3.35 -10.18
N ASP A 275 11.58 2.06 -10.49
CA ASP A 275 11.04 1.47 -11.72
C ASP A 275 9.55 1.11 -11.61
N GLY A 276 8.94 1.36 -10.44
CA GLY A 276 7.51 1.22 -10.21
C GLY A 276 6.99 -0.23 -10.18
N PRO A 277 5.66 -0.40 -10.22
CA PRO A 277 5.03 -1.72 -10.25
C PRO A 277 5.33 -2.45 -11.55
N GLN A 278 5.40 -3.78 -11.51
CA GLN A 278 5.74 -4.65 -12.66
C GLN A 278 7.09 -4.27 -13.29
N ALA A 279 8.06 -3.84 -12.48
CA ALA A 279 9.41 -3.54 -12.95
C ALA A 279 9.99 -4.68 -13.81
N GLU A 280 10.81 -4.30 -14.78
CA GLU A 280 11.45 -5.23 -15.71
C GLU A 280 12.35 -6.23 -14.96
N VAL A 281 12.25 -7.50 -15.35
CA VAL A 281 13.10 -8.58 -14.84
C VAL A 281 13.69 -9.40 -15.98
N PHE A 282 14.91 -9.91 -15.78
CA PHE A 282 15.72 -10.59 -16.78
C PHE A 282 15.66 -12.11 -16.59
N ARG A 283 14.49 -12.67 -16.90
CA ARG A 283 14.24 -14.12 -16.93
C ARG A 283 15.20 -14.82 -17.90
N THR A 284 15.70 -16.00 -17.52
CA THR A 284 16.53 -16.86 -18.38
C THR A 284 15.86 -18.16 -18.85
N SER A 285 14.77 -18.55 -18.22
CA SER A 285 13.96 -19.71 -18.64
C SER A 285 13.01 -19.33 -19.80
N PRO A 286 12.61 -20.28 -20.66
CA PRO A 286 11.67 -20.00 -21.74
C PRO A 286 10.27 -19.74 -21.20
N ASP A 287 9.46 -18.96 -21.93
CA ASP A 287 8.06 -18.74 -21.54
C ASP A 287 7.27 -20.05 -21.44
N GLU A 288 6.43 -20.18 -20.41
CA GLU A 288 5.51 -21.30 -20.32
C GLU A 288 4.48 -21.24 -21.46
N PRO A 289 4.22 -22.33 -22.20
CA PRO A 289 3.28 -22.32 -23.31
C PRO A 289 1.87 -21.83 -22.92
N TRP A 290 1.38 -22.23 -21.75
CA TRP A 290 0.08 -21.79 -21.24
C TRP A 290 0.02 -20.28 -21.00
N ARG A 291 1.14 -19.67 -20.60
CA ARG A 291 1.26 -18.24 -20.31
C ARG A 291 1.23 -17.44 -21.60
N VAL A 292 1.91 -17.92 -22.65
CA VAL A 292 1.85 -17.34 -24.01
C VAL A 292 0.42 -17.34 -24.54
N ILE A 293 -0.27 -18.49 -24.47
CA ILE A 293 -1.66 -18.63 -24.95
C ILE A 293 -2.60 -17.74 -24.14
N ARG A 294 -2.52 -17.78 -22.81
CA ARG A 294 -3.33 -16.94 -21.92
C ARG A 294 -3.14 -15.46 -22.25
N THR A 295 -1.91 -15.00 -22.37
CA THR A 295 -1.62 -13.60 -22.67
C THR A 295 -2.15 -13.23 -24.04
N ALA A 296 -1.97 -14.06 -25.08
CA ALA A 296 -2.53 -13.82 -26.40
C ALA A 296 -4.07 -13.72 -26.39
N TRP A 297 -4.76 -14.55 -25.59
CA TRP A 297 -6.21 -14.48 -25.43
C TRP A 297 -6.67 -13.23 -24.67
N ARG A 298 -5.93 -12.81 -23.64
CA ARG A 298 -6.24 -11.56 -22.93
C ARG A 298 -5.98 -10.33 -23.80
N VAL A 299 -4.88 -10.30 -24.57
CA VAL A 299 -4.55 -9.24 -25.52
C VAL A 299 -5.62 -9.12 -26.61
N SER A 300 -6.04 -10.25 -27.19
CA SER A 300 -7.07 -10.24 -28.25
C SER A 300 -8.48 -9.95 -27.74
N GLY A 301 -8.72 -10.04 -26.43
CA GLY A 301 -10.02 -9.87 -25.80
C GLY A 301 -10.88 -11.12 -25.85
N ALA A 302 -10.31 -12.25 -26.30
CA ALA A 302 -10.99 -13.53 -26.32
C ALA A 302 -11.18 -14.12 -24.91
N SER A 303 -10.37 -13.70 -23.94
CA SER A 303 -10.52 -14.08 -22.53
C SER A 303 -10.44 -12.85 -21.60
N PRO A 304 -11.29 -12.74 -20.58
CA PRO A 304 -11.21 -11.67 -19.60
C PRO A 304 -9.94 -11.79 -18.74
N GLY A 305 -9.44 -10.66 -18.25
CA GLY A 305 -8.32 -10.60 -17.32
C GLY A 305 -7.30 -9.52 -17.68
N VAL A 306 -6.41 -9.24 -16.73
CA VAL A 306 -5.38 -8.21 -16.84
C VAL A 306 -4.32 -8.63 -17.87
N VAL A 307 -4.06 -7.79 -18.88
CA VAL A 307 -3.00 -7.94 -19.89
C VAL A 307 -1.67 -7.46 -19.31
N GLU A 308 -1.07 -8.21 -18.40
CA GLU A 308 0.11 -7.75 -17.66
C GLU A 308 1.36 -7.52 -18.57
N GLY A 309 2.29 -6.67 -18.11
CA GLY A 309 3.61 -6.45 -18.74
C GLY A 309 3.63 -6.07 -20.22
N GLY A 310 2.57 -5.42 -20.67
CA GLY A 310 2.44 -4.96 -22.05
C GLY A 310 1.96 -5.99 -23.05
N GLY A 311 1.28 -7.05 -22.59
CA GLY A 311 0.92 -8.16 -23.46
C GLY A 311 2.09 -9.09 -23.77
N ARG A 312 3.23 -8.90 -23.09
CA ARG A 312 4.31 -9.88 -23.05
C ARG A 312 3.93 -11.00 -22.07
N ALA A 313 4.34 -12.22 -22.40
CA ALA A 313 4.13 -13.36 -21.50
C ALA A 313 4.99 -13.24 -20.22
N SER A 314 6.20 -12.69 -20.33
CA SER A 314 7.16 -12.50 -19.24
C SER A 314 8.03 -11.25 -19.42
N GLY A 315 9.05 -11.08 -18.57
CA GLY A 315 10.01 -9.97 -18.61
C GLY A 315 9.67 -8.83 -17.64
N TYR A 316 8.82 -9.09 -16.65
CA TYR A 316 8.38 -8.16 -15.62
C TYR A 316 7.96 -8.93 -14.37
N PHE A 317 7.88 -8.28 -13.21
CA PHE A 317 7.38 -8.92 -12.00
C PHE A 317 5.96 -9.45 -12.19
N THR A 318 5.80 -10.77 -12.09
CA THR A 318 4.48 -11.43 -12.22
C THR A 318 4.04 -12.13 -10.94
N GLY A 319 4.97 -12.41 -10.03
CA GLY A 319 4.70 -12.97 -8.72
C GLY A 319 5.82 -12.66 -7.75
N ALA A 320 6.08 -11.37 -7.50
CA ALA A 320 7.01 -10.96 -6.45
C ALA A 320 6.55 -11.55 -5.11
N ALA A 321 7.35 -12.47 -4.60
CA ALA A 321 7.11 -13.25 -3.41
C ALA A 321 8.38 -13.25 -2.56
N GLY A 322 8.22 -13.06 -1.26
CA GLY A 322 9.32 -13.18 -0.32
C GLY A 322 10.39 -12.11 -0.49
N ILE A 323 10.10 -10.90 -0.03
CA ILE A 323 11.12 -9.87 0.20
C ILE A 323 11.92 -10.21 1.48
N THR A 324 13.24 -10.06 1.44
CA THR A 324 14.11 -10.13 2.62
C THR A 324 15.24 -9.13 2.52
N ILE A 325 15.42 -8.33 3.58
CA ILE A 325 16.61 -7.47 3.70
C ILE A 325 17.76 -8.33 4.21
N TYR A 326 18.88 -8.31 3.49
CA TYR A 326 20.04 -9.11 3.86
C TYR A 326 20.72 -8.53 5.11
N ARG A 327 20.82 -9.37 6.14
CA ARG A 327 21.40 -9.06 7.46
C ARG A 327 22.46 -10.08 7.89
N GLY A 328 22.83 -11.00 7.00
CA GLY A 328 23.90 -11.97 7.22
C GLY A 328 25.30 -11.36 7.13
N ASP A 329 26.30 -12.15 7.51
CA ASP A 329 27.73 -11.76 7.55
C ASP A 329 28.61 -12.63 6.63
N LEU A 330 27.99 -13.33 5.68
CA LEU A 330 28.71 -14.15 4.71
C LEU A 330 28.99 -13.39 3.42
N PHE A 331 28.06 -12.55 2.96
CA PHE A 331 28.21 -11.81 1.72
C PHE A 331 29.17 -10.64 1.93
N PRO A 332 29.76 -10.09 0.87
CA PRO A 332 30.54 -8.87 0.95
C PRO A 332 29.76 -7.75 1.67
N PRO A 333 30.42 -6.89 2.47
CA PRO A 333 29.74 -5.81 3.20
C PRO A 333 28.89 -4.88 2.32
N SER A 334 29.21 -4.78 1.03
CA SER A 334 28.44 -4.01 0.04
C SER A 334 27.03 -4.55 -0.25
N ASN A 335 26.69 -5.74 0.25
CA ASN A 335 25.37 -6.35 0.16
C ASN A 335 24.55 -6.24 1.45
N LEU A 336 25.16 -5.77 2.55
CA LEU A 336 24.45 -5.60 3.81
C LEU A 336 23.37 -4.52 3.65
N GLY A 337 22.12 -4.86 3.96
CA GLY A 337 20.97 -3.98 3.77
C GLY A 337 20.40 -3.97 2.36
N ASP A 338 20.94 -4.74 1.41
CA ASP A 338 20.28 -4.95 0.11
C ASP A 338 18.97 -5.74 0.31
N ALA A 339 17.95 -5.41 -0.47
CA ALA A 339 16.71 -6.17 -0.51
C ALA A 339 16.80 -7.27 -1.59
N PHE A 340 16.46 -8.49 -1.22
CA PHE A 340 16.34 -9.64 -2.13
C PHE A 340 14.87 -10.02 -2.26
N ILE A 341 14.40 -10.19 -3.49
CA ILE A 341 13.00 -10.46 -3.82
C ILE A 341 12.93 -11.65 -4.76
N ALA A 342 12.13 -12.66 -4.45
CA ALA A 342 11.90 -13.76 -5.38
C ALA A 342 10.78 -13.39 -6.33
N ASP A 343 10.88 -13.82 -7.59
CA ASP A 343 9.73 -13.85 -8.48
C ASP A 343 9.49 -15.30 -8.90
N CYS A 344 8.48 -15.91 -8.27
CA CYS A 344 8.14 -17.30 -8.55
C CYS A 344 7.59 -17.47 -9.97
N GLY A 345 6.97 -16.43 -10.54
CA GLY A 345 6.46 -16.44 -11.91
C GLY A 345 7.55 -16.33 -12.96
N SER A 346 8.69 -15.71 -12.62
CA SER A 346 9.83 -15.48 -13.52
C SER A 346 11.07 -16.34 -13.21
N ASN A 347 10.98 -17.26 -12.25
CA ASN A 347 12.02 -18.22 -11.86
C ASN A 347 13.36 -17.56 -11.43
N LEU A 348 13.30 -16.44 -10.68
CA LEU A 348 14.48 -15.62 -10.40
C LEU A 348 14.49 -14.99 -9.00
N ILE A 349 15.66 -14.46 -8.63
CA ILE A 349 15.95 -13.69 -7.42
C ILE A 349 16.48 -12.33 -7.87
N HIS A 350 15.72 -11.29 -7.56
CA HIS A 350 16.00 -9.88 -7.86
C HIS A 350 16.66 -9.19 -6.66
N ARG A 351 17.54 -8.20 -6.91
CA ARG A 351 18.21 -7.42 -5.86
C ARG A 351 18.02 -5.92 -6.06
N LYS A 352 17.68 -5.24 -4.97
CA LYS A 352 17.59 -3.77 -4.88
C LYS A 352 18.55 -3.21 -3.84
N LYS A 353 19.14 -2.07 -4.17
CA LYS A 353 19.86 -1.20 -3.23
C LYS A 353 18.96 -0.08 -2.76
N MET A 354 19.03 0.24 -1.47
CA MET A 354 18.19 1.27 -0.87
C MET A 354 19.01 2.48 -0.44
N HIS A 355 18.50 3.68 -0.72
CA HIS A 355 19.14 4.95 -0.44
C HIS A 355 18.12 5.97 0.07
N GLY A 356 18.59 7.02 0.74
CA GLY A 356 17.74 8.13 1.22
C GLY A 356 17.74 8.29 2.75
N GLU A 357 16.87 9.19 3.20
CA GLU A 357 16.59 9.40 4.63
C GLU A 357 15.22 8.79 4.97
N VAL A 358 14.24 9.60 5.41
CA VAL A 358 12.93 9.16 5.93
C VAL A 358 12.21 8.20 4.97
N LEU A 359 11.94 8.66 3.75
CA LEU A 359 11.47 7.81 2.67
C LEU A 359 12.68 7.34 1.87
N LEU A 360 12.85 6.02 1.79
CA LEU A 360 13.89 5.41 0.98
C LEU A 360 13.46 5.35 -0.48
N THR A 361 14.45 5.28 -1.36
CA THR A 361 14.30 4.84 -2.74
C THR A 361 15.04 3.52 -2.94
N ALA A 362 14.49 2.64 -3.77
CA ALA A 362 15.05 1.33 -4.07
C ALA A 362 15.34 1.22 -5.57
N GLU A 363 16.61 1.01 -5.91
CA GLU A 363 17.09 0.91 -7.29
C GLU A 363 17.74 -0.44 -7.57
N ARG A 364 17.60 -0.89 -8.83
CA ARG A 364 18.31 -2.09 -9.31
C ARG A 364 19.81 -1.80 -9.18
N ALA A 365 20.56 -2.76 -8.66
CA ALA A 365 22.00 -2.57 -8.46
C ALA A 365 22.70 -2.25 -9.80
N ALA A 366 23.69 -1.36 -9.76
CA ALA A 366 24.39 -0.88 -10.96
C ALA A 366 25.06 -2.00 -11.79
N ASP A 367 25.42 -3.10 -11.14
CA ASP A 367 26.03 -4.28 -11.75
C ASP A 367 25.01 -5.32 -12.28
N GLU A 368 23.71 -5.06 -12.16
CA GLU A 368 22.63 -5.97 -12.54
C GLU A 368 21.59 -5.32 -13.47
N GLN A 369 21.96 -4.24 -14.18
CA GLN A 369 21.04 -3.49 -15.04
C GLN A 369 20.41 -4.30 -16.19
N LYS A 370 20.98 -5.47 -16.52
CA LYS A 370 20.53 -6.36 -17.60
C LYS A 370 20.55 -7.85 -17.21
N SER A 371 20.54 -8.13 -15.92
CA SER A 371 20.62 -9.47 -15.37
C SER A 371 19.95 -9.52 -14.00
N GLU A 372 19.77 -10.71 -13.45
CA GLU A 372 19.32 -10.86 -12.07
C GLU A 372 20.45 -11.33 -11.17
N PHE A 373 20.25 -11.21 -9.84
CA PHE A 373 21.20 -11.76 -8.88
C PHE A 373 21.32 -13.28 -9.05
N ALA A 374 20.18 -13.95 -9.27
CA ALA A 374 20.14 -15.32 -9.75
C ALA A 374 18.88 -15.55 -10.61
N ALA A 375 19.02 -16.18 -11.78
CA ALA A 375 17.90 -16.55 -12.64
C ALA A 375 18.04 -18.00 -13.11
N SER A 376 16.99 -18.79 -12.94
CA SER A 376 16.98 -20.19 -13.37
C SER A 376 16.56 -20.32 -14.83
N ARG A 377 17.17 -21.27 -15.55
CA ARG A 377 16.69 -21.74 -16.87
C ARG A 377 15.58 -22.80 -16.76
N ASP A 378 15.31 -23.29 -15.55
CA ASP A 378 14.27 -24.29 -15.28
C ASP A 378 12.92 -23.63 -14.99
N ASN A 379 11.92 -23.92 -15.83
CA ASN A 379 10.55 -23.43 -15.66
C ASN A 379 9.86 -23.96 -14.40
N TRP A 380 10.34 -25.05 -13.82
CA TRP A 380 9.78 -25.59 -12.57
C TRP A 380 10.26 -24.85 -11.33
N SER A 381 11.36 -24.08 -11.42
CA SER A 381 11.93 -23.41 -10.25
C SER A 381 11.08 -22.23 -9.79
N ARG A 382 10.52 -22.29 -8.58
CA ARG A 382 9.63 -21.28 -7.98
C ARG A 382 10.21 -20.82 -6.65
N PRO A 383 11.23 -19.93 -6.64
CA PRO A 383 11.69 -19.33 -5.40
C PRO A 383 10.55 -18.49 -4.80
N VAL A 384 10.23 -18.71 -3.52
CA VAL A 384 9.05 -18.11 -2.85
C VAL A 384 9.34 -17.56 -1.46
N PHE A 385 10.47 -17.93 -0.85
CA PHE A 385 10.79 -17.53 0.51
C PHE A 385 12.29 -17.41 0.75
N PHE A 386 12.72 -16.44 1.56
CA PHE A 386 14.10 -16.35 2.05
C PHE A 386 14.19 -16.31 3.57
N THR A 387 15.35 -16.71 4.10
CA THR A 387 15.73 -16.45 5.49
C THR A 387 17.21 -16.09 5.60
N ASN A 388 17.52 -15.15 6.51
CA ASN A 388 18.88 -14.90 6.94
C ASN A 388 19.30 -16.05 7.88
N ALA A 389 20.28 -16.85 7.45
CA ALA A 389 20.62 -18.11 8.10
C ALA A 389 21.72 -17.97 9.17
N PRO A 390 21.87 -18.95 10.09
CA PRO A 390 22.90 -18.94 11.13
C PRO A 390 24.34 -18.91 10.60
N ASP A 391 24.57 -19.46 9.41
CA ASP A 391 25.87 -19.46 8.72
C ASP A 391 26.18 -18.12 8.03
N GLY A 392 25.22 -17.19 8.01
CA GLY A 392 25.33 -15.88 7.37
C GLY A 392 24.90 -15.87 5.91
N ALA A 393 24.56 -17.01 5.32
CA ALA A 393 24.05 -17.08 3.94
C ALA A 393 22.59 -16.59 3.85
N LEU A 394 22.14 -16.35 2.63
CA LEU A 394 20.72 -16.21 2.32
C LEU A 394 20.19 -17.55 1.80
N TRP A 395 19.32 -18.18 2.59
CA TRP A 395 18.67 -19.44 2.23
C TRP A 395 17.32 -19.18 1.58
N PHE A 396 16.90 -20.01 0.63
CA PHE A 396 15.61 -19.86 -0.02
C PHE A 396 14.87 -21.18 -0.26
N CYS A 397 13.53 -21.10 -0.18
CA CYS A 397 12.63 -22.18 -0.57
C CYS A 397 12.33 -22.06 -2.07
N ASP A 398 12.51 -23.16 -2.79
CA ASP A 398 11.97 -23.36 -4.12
C ASP A 398 10.82 -24.38 -4.02
N MET A 399 9.58 -23.90 -4.22
CA MET A 399 8.38 -24.73 -4.15
C MET A 399 8.36 -25.84 -5.21
N TYR A 400 9.10 -25.64 -6.31
CA TYR A 400 9.30 -26.54 -7.44
C TYR A 400 8.01 -27.10 -8.08
N ARG A 401 7.37 -26.28 -8.94
CA ARG A 401 6.08 -26.59 -9.58
C ARG A 401 6.10 -26.26 -11.07
N GLU A 402 5.48 -27.14 -11.86
CA GLU A 402 5.28 -26.90 -13.29
C GLU A 402 4.41 -25.66 -13.53
N VAL A 403 3.30 -25.56 -12.80
CA VAL A 403 2.35 -24.44 -12.85
C VAL A 403 2.23 -23.85 -11.44
N ILE A 404 2.66 -22.60 -11.28
CA ILE A 404 2.55 -21.85 -10.01
C ILE A 404 1.28 -20.98 -9.96
N GLU A 405 0.69 -20.71 -11.13
CA GLU A 405 -0.38 -19.73 -11.32
C GLU A 405 -1.64 -20.06 -10.50
N HIS A 406 -2.32 -19.01 -10.03
CA HIS A 406 -3.58 -19.19 -9.34
C HIS A 406 -4.66 -19.72 -10.30
N PRO A 407 -5.49 -20.69 -9.89
CA PRO A 407 -6.58 -21.18 -10.71
C PRO A 407 -7.54 -20.08 -11.20
N TRP A 408 -7.78 -19.03 -10.41
CA TRP A 408 -8.64 -17.89 -10.80
C TRP A 408 -8.03 -17.04 -11.92
N SER A 409 -6.72 -17.11 -12.11
CA SER A 409 -6.01 -16.39 -13.17
C SER A 409 -5.98 -17.17 -14.48
N LEU A 410 -6.48 -18.41 -14.51
CA LEU A 410 -6.50 -19.27 -15.70
C LEU A 410 -7.93 -19.38 -16.27
N PRO A 411 -8.11 -19.14 -17.58
CA PRO A 411 -9.36 -19.44 -18.26
C PRO A 411 -9.69 -20.94 -18.19
N GLU A 412 -10.97 -21.29 -18.10
CA GLU A 412 -11.42 -22.68 -17.94
C GLU A 412 -10.86 -23.66 -18.99
N PRO A 413 -10.77 -23.31 -20.28
CA PRO A 413 -10.16 -24.20 -21.29
C PRO A 413 -8.68 -24.48 -21.02
N LEU A 414 -7.91 -23.51 -20.51
CA LEU A 414 -6.51 -23.73 -20.12
C LEU A 414 -6.43 -24.59 -18.86
N LYS A 415 -7.27 -24.27 -17.87
CA LYS A 415 -7.31 -24.99 -16.60
C LYS A 415 -7.57 -26.48 -16.79
N SER A 416 -8.48 -26.87 -17.68
CA SER A 416 -8.82 -28.27 -17.93
C SER A 416 -7.70 -29.10 -18.59
N HIS A 417 -6.69 -28.43 -19.18
CA HIS A 417 -5.55 -29.09 -19.83
C HIS A 417 -4.27 -29.04 -18.97
N LEU A 418 -4.26 -28.30 -17.87
CA LEU A 418 -3.13 -28.16 -16.98
C LEU A 418 -3.32 -29.00 -15.71
N ASP A 419 -2.29 -29.76 -15.34
CA ASP A 419 -2.22 -30.35 -14.01
C ASP A 419 -1.63 -29.35 -13.01
N LEU A 420 -2.52 -28.65 -12.29
CA LEU A 420 -2.15 -27.67 -11.28
C LEU A 420 -1.48 -28.28 -10.04
N ASN A 421 -1.50 -29.61 -9.90
CA ASN A 421 -0.85 -30.33 -8.80
C ASN A 421 0.53 -30.88 -9.20
N SER A 422 0.93 -30.74 -10.47
CA SER A 422 2.21 -31.24 -10.97
C SER A 422 3.38 -30.62 -10.20
N GLY A 423 4.15 -31.47 -9.51
CA GLY A 423 5.25 -31.08 -8.63
C GLY A 423 4.90 -30.94 -7.14
N ASN A 424 3.68 -31.28 -6.71
CA ASN A 424 3.35 -31.29 -5.28
C ASN A 424 4.13 -32.31 -4.44
N ASP A 425 4.78 -33.27 -5.12
CA ASP A 425 5.71 -34.25 -4.60
C ASP A 425 7.19 -33.81 -4.72
N LYS A 426 7.45 -32.55 -5.10
CA LYS A 426 8.80 -32.00 -5.34
C LYS A 426 9.01 -30.70 -4.59
N GLY A 427 10.27 -30.33 -4.34
CA GLY A 427 10.58 -29.11 -3.61
C GLY A 427 12.04 -29.09 -3.15
N ARG A 428 12.63 -27.90 -3.09
CA ARG A 428 14.07 -27.76 -2.83
C ARG A 428 14.37 -26.61 -1.89
N LEU A 429 15.39 -26.81 -1.07
CA LEU A 429 15.99 -25.78 -0.25
C LEU A 429 17.39 -25.51 -0.80
N TYR A 430 17.67 -24.24 -1.03
CA TYR A 430 18.95 -23.79 -1.53
C TYR A 430 19.54 -22.73 -0.61
N ARG A 431 20.84 -22.50 -0.73
CA ARG A 431 21.49 -21.30 -0.22
C ARG A 431 22.32 -20.61 -1.29
N LEU A 432 22.35 -19.28 -1.23
CA LEU A 432 23.26 -18.45 -2.01
C LEU A 432 24.52 -18.18 -1.19
N VAL A 433 25.68 -18.39 -1.78
CA VAL A 433 26.99 -18.26 -1.11
C VAL A 433 28.01 -17.61 -2.05
N PRO A 434 28.98 -16.82 -1.52
CA PRO A 434 30.11 -16.36 -2.31
C PRO A 434 31.03 -17.51 -2.75
N ASP A 435 31.70 -17.36 -3.89
CA ASP A 435 32.67 -18.35 -4.38
C ASP A 435 33.84 -18.51 -3.41
N GLY A 436 34.32 -19.75 -3.26
CA GLY A 436 35.40 -20.08 -2.34
C GLY A 436 35.02 -20.07 -0.85
N THR A 437 33.73 -19.95 -0.53
CA THR A 437 33.23 -20.07 0.83
C THR A 437 33.44 -21.48 1.37
N ASN A 438 34.01 -21.59 2.57
CA ASN A 438 34.04 -22.84 3.31
C ASN A 438 32.76 -22.99 4.16
N PRO A 439 32.19 -24.21 4.29
CA PRO A 439 31.07 -24.45 5.20
C PRO A 439 31.38 -23.95 6.62
N ARG A 440 30.45 -23.16 7.17
CA ARG A 440 30.51 -22.70 8.58
C ARG A 440 29.64 -23.64 9.43
N PRO A 441 30.11 -24.05 10.63
CA PRO A 441 29.31 -24.89 11.51
C PRO A 441 28.08 -24.14 12.02
N LEU A 442 26.97 -24.86 12.20
CA LEU A 442 25.77 -24.28 12.80
C LEU A 442 25.97 -24.06 14.31
N PRO A 443 25.62 -22.89 14.84
CA PRO A 443 25.80 -22.57 16.25
C PRO A 443 24.79 -23.33 17.14
N LYS A 444 25.16 -23.57 18.40
CA LYS A 444 24.29 -24.18 19.43
C LYS A 444 24.02 -23.19 20.57
N LEU A 445 23.17 -22.22 20.31
CA LEU A 445 22.89 -21.10 21.21
C LEU A 445 21.98 -21.49 22.39
N GLY A 446 21.15 -22.53 22.24
CA GLY A 446 20.15 -22.89 23.26
C GLY A 446 20.71 -23.21 24.64
N ASN A 447 21.94 -23.75 24.70
CA ASN A 447 22.61 -24.12 25.96
C ASN A 447 23.60 -23.06 26.47
N LEU A 448 23.78 -21.94 25.77
CA LEU A 448 24.68 -20.87 26.24
C LEU A 448 24.10 -20.21 27.48
N ALA A 449 24.96 -19.77 28.41
CA ALA A 449 24.52 -18.96 29.55
C ALA A 449 24.04 -17.58 29.08
N SER A 450 23.12 -16.95 29.81
CA SER A 450 22.55 -15.64 29.42
C SER A 450 23.63 -14.57 29.23
N LYS A 451 24.69 -14.57 30.05
CA LYS A 451 25.84 -13.67 29.90
C LYS A 451 26.54 -13.81 28.52
N ASP A 452 26.59 -15.03 27.99
CA ASP A 452 27.24 -15.31 26.70
C ASP A 452 26.32 -14.92 25.54
N LEU A 453 24.99 -14.98 25.75
CA LEU A 453 24.00 -14.44 24.81
C LEU A 453 24.09 -12.92 24.70
N VAL A 454 24.36 -12.20 25.80
CA VAL A 454 24.55 -10.73 25.75
C VAL A 454 25.64 -10.35 24.75
N ALA A 455 26.76 -11.08 24.73
CA ALA A 455 27.83 -10.82 23.76
C ALA A 455 27.39 -10.98 22.29
N LEU A 456 26.45 -11.90 22.01
CA LEU A 456 25.92 -12.14 20.67
C LEU A 456 25.00 -11.03 20.17
N LEU A 457 24.49 -10.15 21.03
CA LEU A 457 23.72 -8.98 20.59
C LEU A 457 24.57 -8.02 19.74
N ALA A 458 25.89 -8.10 19.81
CA ALA A 458 26.82 -7.34 18.97
C ALA A 458 27.31 -8.10 17.72
N HIS A 459 26.88 -9.35 17.52
CA HIS A 459 27.33 -10.19 16.41
C HIS A 459 26.98 -9.57 15.03
N PRO A 460 27.82 -9.68 13.98
CA PRO A 460 27.52 -9.09 12.67
C PRO A 460 26.33 -9.74 11.94
N ASN A 461 26.14 -11.05 12.06
CA ASN A 461 24.95 -11.75 11.54
C ASN A 461 23.69 -11.44 12.36
N GLY A 462 22.64 -10.93 11.70
CA GLY A 462 21.33 -10.64 12.28
C GLY A 462 20.64 -11.84 12.93
N TRP A 463 20.80 -13.05 12.39
CA TRP A 463 20.20 -14.25 12.98
C TRP A 463 20.70 -14.50 14.41
N HIS A 464 22.00 -14.31 14.65
CA HIS A 464 22.61 -14.50 15.98
C HIS A 464 22.10 -13.46 16.97
N ARG A 465 22.00 -12.19 16.54
CA ARG A 465 21.45 -11.12 17.39
C ARG A 465 19.99 -11.37 17.74
N ASP A 466 19.15 -11.65 16.75
CA ASP A 466 17.72 -11.85 16.93
C ASP A 466 17.45 -13.09 17.80
N THR A 467 18.21 -14.18 17.58
CA THR A 467 18.09 -15.40 18.39
C THR A 467 18.55 -15.20 19.82
N ALA A 468 19.67 -14.49 20.04
CA ALA A 468 20.14 -14.16 21.38
C ALA A 468 19.15 -13.25 22.12
N ALA A 469 18.61 -12.23 21.46
CA ALA A 469 17.57 -11.35 22.03
C ALA A 469 16.31 -12.15 22.41
N ARG A 470 15.82 -13.01 21.50
CA ARG A 470 14.70 -13.91 21.77
C ARG A 470 14.95 -14.81 22.97
N LEU A 471 16.13 -15.43 23.07
CA LEU A 471 16.47 -16.33 24.17
C LEU A 471 16.59 -15.58 25.51
N LEU A 472 17.14 -14.36 25.52
CA LEU A 472 17.16 -13.51 26.72
C LEU A 472 15.74 -13.15 27.18
N HIS A 473 14.91 -12.68 26.24
CA HIS A 473 13.51 -12.37 26.51
C HIS A 473 12.70 -13.60 26.96
N GLN A 474 12.97 -14.78 26.40
CA GLN A 474 12.35 -16.04 26.83
C GLN A 474 12.77 -16.40 28.28
N ARG A 475 14.04 -16.22 28.63
CA ARG A 475 14.60 -16.65 29.93
C ARG A 475 14.29 -15.72 31.09
N GLN A 476 14.11 -14.42 30.82
CA GLN A 476 13.89 -13.40 31.86
C GLN A 476 14.96 -13.41 32.96
N ASP A 477 16.23 -13.60 32.54
CA ASP A 477 17.36 -13.64 33.46
C ASP A 477 17.88 -12.22 33.74
N HIS A 478 17.23 -11.51 34.67
CA HIS A 478 17.60 -10.14 35.06
C HIS A 478 18.98 -10.05 35.76
N SER A 479 19.70 -11.15 35.98
CA SER A 479 21.07 -11.08 36.50
C SER A 479 22.07 -10.51 35.48
N VAL A 480 21.71 -10.50 34.18
CA VAL A 480 22.56 -9.95 33.11
C VAL A 480 22.31 -8.48 32.80
N THR A 481 21.35 -7.83 33.47
CA THR A 481 21.03 -6.41 33.27
C THR A 481 22.26 -5.50 33.35
N PRO A 482 23.21 -5.66 34.30
CA PRO A 482 24.44 -4.87 34.29
C PRO A 482 25.29 -5.03 33.02
N ALA A 483 25.35 -6.24 32.45
CA ALA A 483 26.08 -6.49 31.20
C ALA A 483 25.34 -5.93 29.98
N LEU A 484 24.01 -5.93 29.99
CA LEU A 484 23.20 -5.29 28.96
C LEU A 484 23.37 -3.77 28.96
N LEU A 485 23.39 -3.15 30.15
CA LEU A 485 23.64 -1.72 30.31
C LEU A 485 25.05 -1.37 29.82
N ASP A 486 26.08 -2.11 30.23
CA ASP A 486 27.45 -1.92 29.75
C ASP A 486 27.54 -2.04 28.21
N LEU A 487 26.89 -3.05 27.63
CA LEU A 487 26.85 -3.23 26.18
C LEU A 487 26.14 -2.07 25.48
N ALA A 488 25.02 -1.56 26.03
CA ALA A 488 24.27 -0.45 25.47
C ALA A 488 25.05 0.87 25.50
N GLU A 489 25.87 1.09 26.52
CA GLU A 489 26.60 2.35 26.73
C GLU A 489 28.00 2.37 26.10
N HIS A 490 28.68 1.23 26.07
CA HIS A 490 30.13 1.18 25.85
C HIS A 490 30.57 0.30 24.68
N SER A 491 29.69 -0.49 24.09
CA SER A 491 30.05 -1.33 22.94
C SER A 491 30.52 -0.50 21.74
N ASP A 492 31.59 -0.93 21.08
CA ASP A 492 32.02 -0.33 19.81
C ASP A 492 31.02 -0.63 18.68
N SER A 493 30.23 -1.71 18.79
CA SER A 493 29.24 -2.11 17.81
C SER A 493 27.94 -1.32 17.96
N PRO A 494 27.55 -0.46 17.00
CA PRO A 494 26.26 0.22 17.06
C PRO A 494 25.08 -0.74 17.07
N LEU A 495 25.19 -1.86 16.34
CA LEU A 495 24.20 -2.94 16.36
C LEU A 495 24.08 -3.57 17.75
N GLY A 496 25.22 -3.74 18.44
CA GLY A 496 25.27 -4.19 19.84
C GLY A 496 24.53 -3.23 20.76
N ARG A 497 24.85 -1.94 20.70
CA ARG A 497 24.20 -0.91 21.54
C ARG A 497 22.69 -0.84 21.30
N LEU A 498 22.28 -0.79 20.03
CA LEU A 498 20.89 -0.73 19.61
C LEU A 498 20.10 -1.99 20.02
N THR A 499 20.70 -3.18 19.90
CA THR A 499 20.02 -4.45 20.23
C THR A 499 19.96 -4.66 21.74
N ALA A 500 20.99 -4.28 22.50
CA ALA A 500 20.96 -4.27 23.96
C ALA A 500 19.83 -3.38 24.48
N LEU A 501 19.65 -2.20 23.88
CA LEU A 501 18.58 -1.28 24.24
C LEU A 501 17.18 -1.88 24.01
N ARG A 502 16.99 -2.63 22.90
CA ARG A 502 15.74 -3.37 22.63
C ARG A 502 15.46 -4.46 23.66
N VAL A 503 16.48 -5.17 24.13
CA VAL A 503 16.33 -6.23 25.16
C VAL A 503 15.97 -5.59 26.50
N LEU A 504 16.71 -4.57 26.93
CA LEU A 504 16.39 -3.82 28.16
C LEU A 504 14.96 -3.27 28.13
N ALA A 505 14.51 -2.77 26.98
CA ALA A 505 13.15 -2.27 26.80
C ALA A 505 12.08 -3.36 26.94
N GLY A 506 12.24 -4.47 26.20
CA GLY A 506 11.26 -5.56 26.22
C GLY A 506 11.18 -6.29 27.55
N ASP A 507 12.25 -6.26 28.36
CA ASP A 507 12.31 -6.90 29.67
C ASP A 507 12.01 -5.92 30.83
N ASN A 508 11.66 -4.67 30.53
CA ASN A 508 11.38 -3.59 31.51
C ASN A 508 12.56 -3.25 32.44
N ASP A 509 13.80 -3.39 31.95
CA ASP A 509 15.06 -3.16 32.67
C ASP A 509 15.77 -1.85 32.27
N LEU A 510 15.07 -0.95 31.57
CA LEU A 510 15.62 0.34 31.17
C LEU A 510 15.91 1.25 32.37
N SER A 511 16.99 2.02 32.25
CA SER A 511 17.29 3.13 33.16
C SER A 511 17.32 4.46 32.41
N ASP A 512 17.05 5.55 33.13
CA ASP A 512 17.15 6.91 32.58
C ASP A 512 18.59 7.21 32.09
N GLU A 513 19.61 6.65 32.76
CA GLU A 513 21.03 6.88 32.44
C GLU A 513 21.41 6.31 31.07
N VAL A 514 21.03 5.05 30.79
CA VAL A 514 21.31 4.43 29.49
C VAL A 514 20.56 5.13 28.37
N LEU A 515 19.32 5.59 28.62
CA LEU A 515 18.55 6.36 27.65
C LEU A 515 19.22 7.69 27.33
N VAL A 516 19.67 8.45 28.32
CA VAL A 516 20.37 9.72 28.09
C VAL A 516 21.65 9.52 27.26
N LYS A 517 22.44 8.49 27.58
CA LYS A 517 23.67 8.19 26.81
C LYS A 517 23.35 7.77 25.37
N THR A 518 22.37 6.89 25.18
CA THR A 518 22.01 6.38 23.83
C THR A 518 21.26 7.40 22.97
N LEU A 519 20.52 8.33 23.57
CA LEU A 519 19.98 9.50 22.86
C LEU A 519 21.10 10.43 22.36
N ALA A 520 22.25 10.47 23.04
CA ALA A 520 23.43 11.23 22.62
C ALA A 520 24.44 10.43 21.79
N ASP A 521 24.08 9.22 21.34
CA ASP A 521 25.01 8.30 20.68
C ASP A 521 25.55 8.87 19.35
N LYS A 522 26.77 8.50 18.97
CA LYS A 522 27.36 8.91 17.68
C LYS A 522 26.64 8.31 16.47
N ASP A 523 26.05 7.13 16.62
CA ASP A 523 25.37 6.41 15.55
C ASP A 523 23.89 6.83 15.44
N VAL A 524 23.47 7.16 14.22
CA VAL A 524 22.12 7.61 13.91
C VAL A 524 21.06 6.59 14.33
N GLN A 525 21.30 5.30 14.08
CA GLN A 525 20.30 4.26 14.33
C GLN A 525 20.17 3.95 15.82
N VAL A 526 21.26 4.09 16.59
CA VAL A 526 21.17 4.00 18.07
C VAL A 526 20.30 5.13 18.62
N ARG A 527 20.47 6.37 18.13
CA ARG A 527 19.62 7.50 18.56
C ARG A 527 18.15 7.31 18.19
N VAL A 528 17.86 6.84 16.98
CA VAL A 528 16.50 6.49 16.54
C VAL A 528 15.90 5.42 17.45
N GLN A 529 16.64 4.33 17.73
CA GLN A 529 16.17 3.30 18.65
C GLN A 529 15.96 3.84 20.07
N ALA A 530 16.81 4.75 20.55
CA ALA A 530 16.68 5.35 21.87
C ALA A 530 15.42 6.23 21.98
N ILE A 531 15.08 6.99 20.93
CA ILE A 531 13.81 7.73 20.87
C ILE A 531 12.62 6.74 20.91
N HIS A 532 12.65 5.70 20.07
CA HIS A 532 11.59 4.69 20.03
C HIS A 532 11.38 4.05 21.41
N THR A 533 12.48 3.71 22.07
CA THR A 533 12.51 3.07 23.38
C THR A 533 12.00 4.01 24.48
N ALA A 534 12.45 5.27 24.51
CA ALA A 534 11.95 6.28 25.43
C ALA A 534 10.45 6.53 25.24
N THR A 535 9.97 6.55 23.98
CA THR A 535 8.56 6.71 23.63
C THR A 535 7.71 5.61 24.23
N ALA A 536 8.11 4.35 24.05
CA ALA A 536 7.39 3.20 24.62
C ALA A 536 7.44 3.21 26.15
N HIS A 537 8.61 3.50 26.73
CA HIS A 537 8.82 3.43 28.19
C HIS A 537 8.05 4.52 28.96
N TYR A 538 7.93 5.72 28.41
CA TYR A 538 7.20 6.83 29.05
C TYR A 538 5.87 7.17 28.39
N ALA A 539 5.28 6.25 27.62
CA ALA A 539 4.03 6.51 26.87
C ALA A 539 2.88 7.02 27.77
N ASP A 540 2.76 6.44 28.97
CA ASP A 540 1.75 6.80 29.97
C ASP A 540 2.32 7.59 31.16
N GLY A 541 3.59 8.01 31.06
CA GLY A 541 4.38 8.53 32.18
C GLY A 541 4.86 9.96 32.00
N LYS A 542 5.46 10.50 33.07
CA LYS A 542 6.21 11.76 33.00
C LYS A 542 7.63 11.46 32.55
N VAL A 543 8.12 12.19 31.56
CA VAL A 543 9.52 12.11 31.11
C VAL A 543 10.43 12.73 32.18
N PRO A 544 11.46 12.02 32.67
CA PRO A 544 12.46 12.57 33.59
C PRO A 544 13.21 13.75 32.99
N ALA A 545 13.60 14.73 33.82
CA ALA A 545 14.21 15.97 33.32
C ALA A 545 15.52 15.75 32.53
N SER A 546 16.28 14.71 32.85
CA SER A 546 17.49 14.33 32.13
C SER A 546 17.18 13.78 30.72
N VAL A 547 16.20 12.90 30.62
CA VAL A 547 15.74 12.34 29.34
C VAL A 547 15.07 13.41 28.48
N ASP A 548 14.25 14.26 29.09
CA ASP A 548 13.61 15.41 28.46
C ASP A 548 14.68 16.34 27.82
N ALA A 549 15.70 16.73 28.58
CA ALA A 549 16.81 17.53 28.06
C ALA A 549 17.55 16.85 26.89
N ALA A 550 17.72 15.52 26.94
CA ALA A 550 18.34 14.76 25.86
C ALA A 550 17.46 14.74 24.59
N LEU A 551 16.14 14.56 24.73
CA LEU A 551 15.18 14.65 23.61
C LEU A 551 15.16 16.05 22.98
N HIS A 552 15.24 17.12 23.78
CA HIS A 552 15.34 18.49 23.27
C HIS A 552 16.61 18.73 22.47
N ALA A 553 17.75 18.15 22.89
CA ALA A 553 19.00 18.26 22.14
C ALA A 553 18.86 17.67 20.72
N LEU A 554 18.09 16.60 20.56
CA LEU A 554 17.82 15.96 19.27
C LEU A 554 17.01 16.82 18.30
N GLY A 555 16.33 17.87 18.77
CA GLY A 555 15.71 18.87 17.90
C GLY A 555 16.70 19.54 16.93
N LYS A 556 18.01 19.48 17.23
CA LYS A 556 19.09 20.00 16.39
C LYS A 556 19.87 18.92 15.63
N ASP A 557 19.48 17.65 15.74
CA ASP A 557 20.24 16.53 15.15
C ASP A 557 20.44 16.73 13.64
N GLU A 558 21.59 16.36 13.11
CA GLU A 558 21.88 16.52 11.68
C GLU A 558 21.06 15.55 10.82
N SER A 559 20.72 14.36 11.34
CA SER A 559 20.01 13.32 10.58
C SER A 559 18.50 13.55 10.52
N GLY A 560 17.92 13.51 9.33
CA GLY A 560 16.46 13.54 9.15
C GLY A 560 15.75 12.37 9.81
N PHE A 561 16.38 11.19 9.90
CA PHE A 561 15.81 10.01 10.58
C PHE A 561 15.53 10.28 12.06
N VAL A 562 16.50 10.87 12.77
CA VAL A 562 16.38 11.15 14.20
C VAL A 562 15.26 12.15 14.46
N ARG A 563 15.16 13.18 13.62
CA ARG A 563 14.13 14.21 13.75
C ARG A 563 12.75 13.72 13.41
N TYR A 564 12.65 12.86 12.40
CA TYR A 564 11.40 12.20 12.04
C TYR A 564 10.89 11.30 13.17
N GLU A 565 11.76 10.47 13.75
CA GLU A 565 11.40 9.62 14.89
C GLU A 565 11.05 10.47 16.12
N LEU A 566 11.80 11.55 16.38
CA LEU A 566 11.50 12.50 17.45
C LEU A 566 10.13 13.16 17.25
N ALA A 567 9.77 13.56 16.02
CA ALA A 567 8.47 14.13 15.75
C ALA A 567 7.34 13.15 16.13
N TRP A 568 7.45 11.86 15.75
CA TRP A 568 6.48 10.85 16.19
C TRP A 568 6.44 10.66 17.71
N ALA A 569 7.60 10.63 18.36
CA ALA A 569 7.71 10.50 19.81
C ALA A 569 6.96 11.61 20.56
N LEU A 570 7.04 12.86 20.08
CA LEU A 570 6.39 14.02 20.70
C LEU A 570 4.85 13.93 20.70
N GLY A 571 4.28 13.16 19.77
CA GLY A 571 2.85 12.86 19.74
C GLY A 571 2.37 11.92 20.84
N THR A 572 3.30 11.34 21.60
CA THR A 572 3.03 10.41 22.70
C THR A 572 3.61 10.94 24.00
N LEU A 573 4.86 11.40 23.99
CA LEU A 573 5.59 11.84 25.17
C LEU A 573 5.09 13.18 25.71
N ASN A 574 5.07 13.32 27.04
CA ASN A 574 4.81 14.59 27.72
C ASN A 574 6.13 15.27 28.13
N VAL A 575 6.74 15.99 27.18
CA VAL A 575 7.99 16.75 27.38
C VAL A 575 7.71 18.22 27.71
N GLN A 576 8.68 18.90 28.34
CA GLN A 576 8.64 20.33 28.57
C GLN A 576 8.67 21.10 27.24
N ASP A 577 8.05 22.29 27.19
CA ASP A 577 8.02 23.16 25.99
C ASP A 577 7.84 22.40 24.65
N LYS A 578 6.94 21.39 24.64
CA LYS A 578 6.68 20.59 23.45
C LYS A 578 6.35 21.45 22.21
N PRO A 579 5.54 22.52 22.30
CA PRO A 579 5.29 23.39 21.16
C PRO A 579 6.57 24.04 20.62
N GLY A 580 7.47 24.51 21.50
CA GLY A 580 8.76 25.08 21.11
C GLY A 580 9.63 24.08 20.33
N LEU A 581 9.69 22.84 20.80
CA LEU A 581 10.44 21.77 20.13
C LEU A 581 9.83 21.40 18.76
N ILE A 582 8.50 21.29 18.66
CA ILE A 582 7.81 21.05 17.38
C ILE A 582 8.09 22.18 16.38
N LEU A 583 8.02 23.45 16.82
CA LEU A 583 8.31 24.59 15.96
C LEU A 583 9.76 24.60 15.49
N GLN A 584 10.70 24.22 16.36
CA GLN A 584 12.12 24.10 16.00
C GLN A 584 12.34 23.04 14.92
N LEU A 585 11.68 21.89 15.02
CA LEU A 585 11.73 20.85 13.98
C LEU A 585 11.06 21.33 12.69
N ALA A 586 9.88 21.95 12.79
CA ALA A 586 9.12 22.47 11.65
C ALA A 586 9.88 23.53 10.85
N GLN A 587 10.72 24.35 11.49
CA GLN A 587 11.58 25.32 10.80
C GLN A 587 12.52 24.68 9.77
N ARG A 588 12.92 23.41 9.98
CA ARG A 588 13.81 22.70 9.07
C ARG A 588 13.07 21.70 8.19
N ASP A 589 12.10 20.98 8.75
CA ASP A 589 11.59 19.76 8.13
C ASP A 589 10.14 19.89 7.62
N ALA A 590 9.45 21.01 7.85
CA ALA A 590 8.05 21.16 7.44
C ALA A 590 7.83 21.15 5.92
N THR A 591 8.88 21.30 5.10
CA THR A 591 8.76 21.16 3.64
C THR A 591 8.68 19.69 3.20
N ASP A 592 9.28 18.77 3.95
CA ASP A 592 9.16 17.33 3.69
C ASP A 592 7.78 16.83 4.13
N THR A 593 7.08 16.14 3.25
CA THR A 593 5.72 15.68 3.51
C THR A 593 5.63 14.73 4.70
N TRP A 594 6.60 13.83 4.88
CA TRP A 594 6.55 12.84 5.96
C TRP A 594 6.88 13.48 7.30
N ALA A 595 7.91 14.32 7.36
CA ALA A 595 8.24 15.07 8.56
C ALA A 595 7.13 16.05 8.94
N ARG A 596 6.56 16.80 7.99
CA ARG A 596 5.40 17.67 8.22
C ARG A 596 4.22 16.90 8.81
N THR A 597 3.91 15.74 8.23
CA THR A 597 2.87 14.83 8.74
C THR A 597 3.11 14.43 10.19
N ALA A 598 4.34 13.98 10.51
CA ALA A 598 4.70 13.58 11.88
C ALA A 598 4.59 14.75 12.86
N LEU A 599 5.00 15.96 12.45
CA LEU A 599 4.91 17.18 13.26
C LEU A 599 3.47 17.63 13.53
N LEU A 600 2.59 17.52 12.54
CA LEU A 600 1.16 17.80 12.73
C LEU A 600 0.51 16.79 13.67
N ALA A 601 0.86 15.50 13.52
CA ALA A 601 0.42 14.46 14.44
C ALA A 601 0.92 14.71 15.87
N ALA A 602 2.18 15.14 16.01
CA ALA A 602 2.80 15.49 17.29
C ALA A 602 2.10 16.66 17.98
N GLY A 603 1.79 17.70 17.19
CA GLY A 603 1.19 18.95 17.64
C GLY A 603 -0.32 18.93 17.71
N ASN A 604 -0.97 17.76 17.54
CA ASN A 604 -2.43 17.69 17.46
C ASN A 604 -3.09 18.37 18.66
N ASN A 605 -2.59 18.10 19.87
CA ASN A 605 -3.16 18.64 21.11
C ASN A 605 -2.80 20.10 21.38
N GLU A 606 -1.78 20.60 20.70
CA GLU A 606 -1.17 21.92 20.86
C GLU A 606 -1.42 22.80 19.63
N ALA A 607 -2.32 22.39 18.73
CA ALA A 607 -2.49 22.99 17.40
C ALA A 607 -2.75 24.51 17.45
N GLY A 608 -3.59 24.99 18.37
CA GLY A 608 -3.83 26.42 18.58
C GLY A 608 -2.58 27.20 19.02
N ALA A 609 -1.82 26.66 19.97
CA ALA A 609 -0.58 27.28 20.45
C ALA A 609 0.49 27.34 19.34
N LEU A 610 0.62 26.25 18.58
CA LEU A 610 1.53 26.17 17.42
C LEU A 610 1.12 27.18 16.35
N PHE A 611 -0.17 27.24 15.99
CA PHE A 611 -0.69 28.19 15.02
C PHE A 611 -0.38 29.63 15.44
N GLN A 612 -0.69 30.02 16.68
CA GLN A 612 -0.39 31.34 17.22
C GLN A 612 1.11 31.69 17.17
N ALA A 613 1.98 30.71 17.44
CA ALA A 613 3.42 30.90 17.39
C ALA A 613 3.98 31.07 15.97
N CYS A 614 3.35 30.43 14.98
CA CYS A 614 3.67 30.61 13.55
C CYS A 614 3.25 31.99 13.04
N VAL A 615 2.07 32.48 13.45
CA VAL A 615 1.46 33.68 12.85
C VAL A 615 1.79 34.99 13.56
N ARG A 616 2.37 34.95 14.77
CA ARG A 616 2.73 36.17 15.51
C ARG A 616 3.82 36.98 14.78
N PRO A 617 3.80 38.32 14.87
CA PRO A 617 4.91 39.16 14.36
C PRO A 617 6.26 38.76 14.99
N GLY A 618 7.27 38.51 14.17
CA GLY A 618 8.58 38.01 14.63
C GLY A 618 8.56 36.54 15.08
N GLY A 619 7.49 35.79 14.77
CA GLY A 619 7.36 34.36 15.01
C GLY A 619 8.33 33.51 14.21
N ALA A 620 8.27 32.19 14.46
CA ALA A 620 9.09 31.22 13.74
C ALA A 620 8.73 31.26 12.24
N LYS A 621 9.72 31.51 11.38
CA LYS A 621 9.52 31.39 9.92
C LYS A 621 9.43 29.91 9.57
N ILE A 622 8.22 29.42 9.41
CA ILE A 622 7.91 28.04 9.02
C ILE A 622 7.19 28.07 7.68
N ASP A 623 7.29 26.97 6.93
CA ASP A 623 6.56 26.82 5.68
C ASP A 623 5.04 27.08 5.87
N PRO A 624 4.42 27.94 5.05
CA PRO A 624 2.99 28.25 5.16
C PRO A 624 2.08 27.03 5.08
N SER A 625 2.48 25.95 4.40
CA SER A 625 1.70 24.70 4.33
C SER A 625 1.44 24.11 5.71
N PHE A 626 2.45 24.08 6.58
CA PHE A 626 2.30 23.60 7.96
C PHE A 626 1.29 24.43 8.74
N THR A 627 1.33 25.76 8.60
CA THR A 627 0.40 26.65 9.32
C THR A 627 -1.04 26.52 8.81
N ARG A 628 -1.24 26.30 7.50
CA ARG A 628 -2.55 26.01 6.93
C ARG A 628 -3.09 24.65 7.37
N GLU A 629 -2.26 23.62 7.38
CA GLU A 629 -2.64 22.29 7.87
C GLU A 629 -2.93 22.27 9.38
N LEU A 630 -2.27 23.13 10.17
CA LEU A 630 -2.66 23.40 11.57
C LEU A 630 -4.08 24.00 11.66
N ALA A 631 -4.44 24.96 10.79
CA ALA A 631 -5.80 25.51 10.77
C ALA A 631 -6.86 24.44 10.43
N THR A 632 -6.56 23.52 9.50
CA THR A 632 -7.39 22.34 9.25
C THR A 632 -7.52 21.47 10.49
N THR A 633 -6.40 21.17 11.16
CA THR A 633 -6.39 20.35 12.39
C THR A 633 -7.23 21.00 13.50
N ILE A 634 -7.10 22.31 13.71
CA ILE A 634 -7.91 23.11 14.64
C ILE A 634 -9.40 23.00 14.30
N GLY A 635 -9.75 23.14 13.02
CA GLY A 635 -11.10 23.00 12.53
C GLY A 635 -11.69 21.62 12.85
N THR A 636 -10.94 20.54 12.60
CA THR A 636 -11.41 19.18 12.85
C THR A 636 -11.63 18.90 14.34
N ARG A 637 -10.76 19.43 15.20
CA ARG A 637 -10.87 19.31 16.66
C ARG A 637 -12.00 20.15 17.25
N LYS A 638 -12.33 21.29 16.63
CA LYS A 638 -13.42 22.20 17.04
C LYS A 638 -13.25 22.77 18.46
N GLN A 639 -12.02 22.99 18.92
CA GLN A 639 -11.79 23.64 20.22
C GLN A 639 -12.11 25.14 20.10
N PRO A 640 -13.06 25.69 20.89
CA PRO A 640 -13.54 27.07 20.68
C PRO A 640 -12.44 28.13 20.72
N ALA A 641 -11.48 28.02 21.64
CA ALA A 641 -10.40 28.99 21.78
C ALA A 641 -9.44 28.96 20.58
N ASP A 642 -9.10 27.77 20.08
CA ASP A 642 -8.21 27.62 18.93
C ASP A 642 -8.87 28.10 17.63
N VAL A 643 -10.15 27.78 17.45
CA VAL A 643 -10.94 28.26 16.31
C VAL A 643 -11.04 29.79 16.34
N ASP A 644 -11.29 30.39 17.50
CA ASP A 644 -11.33 31.84 17.67
C ASP A 644 -9.96 32.49 17.37
N ALA A 645 -8.86 31.83 17.72
CA ALA A 645 -7.51 32.30 17.39
C ALA A 645 -7.27 32.37 15.88
N VAL A 646 -7.68 31.34 15.12
CA VAL A 646 -7.57 31.34 13.65
C VAL A 646 -8.47 32.42 13.04
N ILE A 647 -9.72 32.56 13.49
CA ILE A 647 -10.65 33.61 13.04
C ILE A 647 -10.07 35.01 13.32
N THR A 648 -9.52 35.22 14.51
CA THR A 648 -8.92 36.49 14.90
C THR A 648 -7.74 36.85 14.01
N TYR A 649 -6.85 35.89 13.73
CA TYR A 649 -5.73 36.12 12.83
C TYR A 649 -6.21 36.41 11.40
N ALA A 650 -7.16 35.62 10.89
CA ALA A 650 -7.73 35.83 9.57
C ALA A 650 -8.32 37.24 9.38
N LEU A 651 -9.03 37.77 10.40
CA LEU A 651 -9.59 39.12 10.39
C LEU A 651 -8.52 40.23 10.33
N SER A 652 -7.30 39.96 10.81
CA SER A 652 -6.17 40.89 10.78
C SER A 652 -5.23 40.70 9.58
N SER A 653 -5.40 39.61 8.83
CA SER A 653 -4.54 39.25 7.71
C SER A 653 -4.91 40.01 6.44
N GLU A 654 -3.91 40.30 5.60
CA GLU A 654 -4.15 40.82 4.24
C GLU A 654 -4.83 39.78 3.33
N HIS A 655 -4.77 38.48 3.70
CA HIS A 655 -5.34 37.37 2.93
C HIS A 655 -6.21 36.45 3.82
N PRO A 656 -7.39 36.90 4.30
CA PRO A 656 -8.23 36.14 5.23
C PRO A 656 -8.63 34.74 4.72
N ALA A 657 -8.86 34.62 3.41
CA ALA A 657 -9.27 33.36 2.77
C ALA A 657 -8.24 32.24 2.91
N GLU A 658 -6.94 32.57 2.99
CA GLU A 658 -5.85 31.59 3.16
C GLU A 658 -5.98 30.79 4.47
N TRP A 659 -6.62 31.38 5.48
CA TRP A 659 -6.78 30.81 6.81
C TRP A 659 -8.20 30.27 7.05
N LEU A 660 -9.21 30.98 6.53
CA LEU A 660 -10.61 30.59 6.68
C LEU A 660 -10.96 29.33 5.87
N GLY A 661 -10.37 29.15 4.69
CA GLY A 661 -10.57 27.95 3.86
C GLY A 661 -10.19 26.66 4.60
N PRO A 662 -8.91 26.49 4.97
CA PRO A 662 -8.45 25.31 5.72
C PRO A 662 -9.22 25.09 7.04
N LEU A 663 -9.50 26.15 7.79
CA LEU A 663 -10.31 26.06 9.01
C LEU A 663 -11.73 25.53 8.73
N ALA A 664 -12.38 26.01 7.67
CA ALA A 664 -13.71 25.57 7.29
C ALA A 664 -13.72 24.10 6.86
N ASP A 665 -12.72 23.69 6.08
CA ASP A 665 -12.53 22.30 5.69
C ASP A 665 -12.40 21.41 6.93
N GLY A 666 -11.53 21.79 7.86
CA GLY A 666 -11.40 21.10 9.14
C GLY A 666 -12.73 21.00 9.89
N LEU A 667 -13.44 22.13 10.05
CA LEU A 667 -14.74 22.16 10.73
C LEU A 667 -15.75 21.23 10.05
N ALA A 668 -15.77 21.19 8.71
CA ALA A 668 -16.63 20.30 7.94
C ALA A 668 -16.30 18.81 8.19
N HIS A 669 -15.01 18.43 8.18
CA HIS A 669 -14.58 17.07 8.55
C HIS A 669 -14.97 16.73 10.00
N GLY A 670 -14.95 17.71 10.90
CA GLY A 670 -15.45 17.59 12.27
C GLY A 670 -16.97 17.61 12.41
N GLY A 671 -17.76 17.73 11.33
CA GLY A 671 -19.22 17.80 11.38
C GLY A 671 -19.79 19.15 11.86
N SER A 672 -19.05 20.24 11.67
CA SER A 672 -19.39 21.61 12.03
C SER A 672 -19.31 22.55 10.82
N SER A 673 -19.41 23.86 11.03
CA SER A 673 -19.20 24.90 10.01
C SER A 673 -18.70 26.20 10.64
N LEU A 674 -18.09 27.08 9.83
CA LEU A 674 -17.68 28.41 10.31
C LEU A 674 -18.86 29.21 10.86
N ALA A 675 -20.03 29.14 10.20
CA ALA A 675 -21.24 29.82 10.66
C ALA A 675 -21.69 29.38 12.06
N LYS A 676 -21.45 28.12 12.45
CA LYS A 676 -21.72 27.62 13.81
C LYS A 676 -20.62 27.99 14.80
N ALA A 677 -19.37 28.06 14.33
CA ALA A 677 -18.21 28.35 15.16
C ALA A 677 -18.06 29.85 15.48
N ASP A 678 -18.40 30.74 14.54
CA ASP A 678 -18.38 32.21 14.71
C ASP A 678 -19.62 32.71 15.46
N THR A 679 -19.73 32.34 16.74
CA THR A 679 -20.87 32.70 17.60
C THR A 679 -21.10 34.21 17.72
N GLY A 680 -20.03 35.01 17.59
CA GLY A 680 -20.09 36.48 17.62
C GLY A 680 -20.39 37.14 16.28
N LYS A 681 -20.54 36.37 15.19
CA LYS A 681 -20.69 36.88 13.81
C LYS A 681 -19.58 37.87 13.43
N ARG A 682 -18.36 37.64 13.92
CA ARG A 682 -17.19 38.51 13.69
C ARG A 682 -16.76 38.54 12.23
N LEU A 683 -17.09 37.50 11.46
CA LEU A 683 -16.81 37.41 10.03
C LEU A 683 -17.78 38.24 9.19
N GLN A 684 -18.89 38.75 9.75
CA GLN A 684 -19.92 39.48 9.00
C GLN A 684 -19.39 40.65 8.17
N PRO A 685 -18.43 41.49 8.64
CA PRO A 685 -17.86 42.54 7.81
C PRO A 685 -17.14 42.00 6.57
N LEU A 686 -16.36 40.92 6.69
CA LEU A 686 -15.69 40.27 5.56
C LEU A 686 -16.71 39.71 4.56
N ILE A 687 -17.77 39.10 5.06
CA ILE A 687 -18.87 38.56 4.24
C ILE A 687 -19.53 39.70 3.46
N SER A 688 -19.84 40.80 4.12
CA SER A 688 -20.46 41.97 3.49
C SER A 688 -19.55 42.59 2.44
N THR A 689 -18.25 42.76 2.72
CA THR A 689 -17.28 43.28 1.74
C THR A 689 -17.16 42.36 0.51
N ALA A 690 -17.03 41.06 0.71
CA ALA A 690 -16.96 40.10 -0.39
C ALA A 690 -18.25 40.10 -1.23
N ALA A 691 -19.40 40.18 -0.57
CA ALA A 691 -20.69 40.31 -1.24
C ALA A 691 -20.80 41.61 -2.05
N ASP A 692 -20.34 42.74 -1.51
CA ASP A 692 -20.38 44.03 -2.19
C ASP A 692 -19.46 44.06 -3.42
N HIS A 693 -18.24 43.51 -3.33
CA HIS A 693 -17.34 43.38 -4.49
C HIS A 693 -17.99 42.61 -5.64
N ILE A 694 -18.57 41.45 -5.34
CA ILE A 694 -19.22 40.59 -6.35
C ILE A 694 -20.47 41.28 -6.90
N LYS A 695 -21.30 41.89 -6.03
CA LYS A 695 -22.54 42.57 -6.42
C LYS A 695 -22.30 43.77 -7.34
N HIS A 696 -21.25 44.53 -7.09
CA HIS A 696 -20.93 45.75 -7.84
C HIS A 696 -19.93 45.53 -8.97
N GLN A 697 -19.43 44.31 -9.15
CA GLN A 697 -18.36 43.95 -10.08
C GLN A 697 -17.10 44.83 -9.97
N ALA A 698 -16.79 45.27 -8.76
CA ALA A 698 -15.66 46.14 -8.49
C ALA A 698 -14.70 45.44 -7.53
N ASN A 699 -13.43 45.34 -7.93
CA ASN A 699 -12.37 44.70 -7.13
C ASN A 699 -12.63 43.23 -6.76
N ILE A 700 -13.40 42.49 -7.58
CA ILE A 700 -13.62 41.05 -7.35
C ILE A 700 -12.29 40.29 -7.39
N SER A 701 -12.11 39.40 -6.42
CA SER A 701 -10.97 38.50 -6.28
C SER A 701 -11.43 37.05 -6.03
N PRO A 702 -10.56 36.04 -6.25
CA PRO A 702 -10.81 34.66 -5.84
C PRO A 702 -11.21 34.52 -4.36
N SER A 703 -10.58 35.32 -3.49
CA SER A 703 -10.81 35.31 -2.04
C SER A 703 -12.25 35.65 -1.66
N ASP A 704 -12.94 36.51 -2.43
CA ASP A 704 -14.33 36.87 -2.16
C ASP A 704 -15.24 35.63 -2.28
N PHE A 705 -15.00 34.81 -3.31
CA PHE A 705 -15.72 33.55 -3.49
C PHE A 705 -15.39 32.54 -2.39
N THR A 706 -14.11 32.38 -2.03
CA THR A 706 -13.71 31.49 -0.94
C THR A 706 -14.41 31.86 0.37
N ILE A 707 -14.38 33.15 0.75
CA ILE A 707 -15.04 33.65 1.97
C ILE A 707 -16.54 33.33 1.93
N LEU A 708 -17.25 33.73 0.86
CA LEU A 708 -18.67 33.44 0.72
C LEU A 708 -18.99 31.94 0.68
N GLY A 709 -18.10 31.11 0.12
CA GLY A 709 -18.26 29.67 0.06
C GLY A 709 -18.21 29.01 1.45
N VAL A 710 -17.34 29.50 2.33
CA VAL A 710 -17.11 28.87 3.64
C VAL A 710 -17.93 29.46 4.78
N THR A 711 -18.47 30.67 4.62
CA THR A 711 -19.31 31.34 5.64
C THR A 711 -20.75 31.60 5.20
N GLY A 712 -21.08 31.35 3.93
CA GLY A 712 -22.23 31.95 3.24
C GLY A 712 -23.62 31.53 3.68
N SER A 713 -24.60 32.22 3.09
CA SER A 713 -26.04 32.03 3.27
C SER A 713 -26.72 31.71 1.93
N GLN A 714 -28.04 31.60 1.93
CA GLN A 714 -28.79 31.52 0.67
C GLN A 714 -28.54 32.73 -0.24
N GLU A 715 -28.33 33.93 0.32
CA GLU A 715 -27.99 35.13 -0.43
C GLU A 715 -26.63 34.98 -1.13
N SER A 716 -25.65 34.36 -0.47
CA SER A 716 -24.33 34.08 -1.06
C SER A 716 -24.46 33.15 -2.27
N VAL A 717 -25.31 32.12 -2.20
CA VAL A 717 -25.58 31.21 -3.33
C VAL A 717 -26.15 31.98 -4.53
N GLU A 718 -27.14 32.84 -4.29
CA GLU A 718 -27.78 33.63 -5.32
C GLU A 718 -26.81 34.61 -5.97
N LEU A 719 -25.97 35.27 -5.16
CA LEU A 719 -24.96 36.21 -5.63
C LEU A 719 -23.87 35.53 -6.47
N ILE A 720 -23.33 34.40 -6.00
CA ILE A 720 -22.31 33.62 -6.73
C ILE A 720 -22.89 33.15 -8.06
N GLY A 721 -24.11 32.61 -8.04
CA GLY A 721 -24.84 32.20 -9.25
C GLY A 721 -25.04 33.33 -10.25
N ALA A 722 -25.48 34.50 -9.78
CA ALA A 722 -25.67 35.68 -10.60
C ALA A 722 -24.34 36.18 -11.21
N SER A 723 -23.24 36.12 -10.46
CA SER A 723 -21.93 36.52 -10.96
C SER A 723 -21.41 35.59 -12.06
N LEU A 724 -21.59 34.27 -11.91
CA LEU A 724 -21.25 33.29 -12.94
C LEU A 724 -22.03 33.54 -14.25
N ALA A 725 -23.28 34.01 -14.16
CA ALA A 725 -24.08 34.37 -15.34
C ALA A 725 -23.52 35.60 -16.11
N GLN A 726 -22.60 36.36 -15.53
CA GLN A 726 -22.08 37.62 -16.06
C GLN A 726 -20.72 37.49 -16.77
N HIS A 727 -20.35 36.29 -17.23
CA HIS A 727 -19.13 36.04 -18.03
C HIS A 727 -17.83 36.34 -17.27
N LEU A 728 -17.71 35.83 -16.05
CA LEU A 728 -16.47 35.94 -15.26
C LEU A 728 -15.28 35.31 -15.99
N PRO A 729 -14.06 35.86 -15.86
CA PRO A 729 -12.85 35.18 -16.32
C PRO A 729 -12.63 33.86 -15.56
N ILE A 730 -11.92 32.91 -16.18
CA ILE A 730 -11.66 31.57 -15.61
C ILE A 730 -11.02 31.61 -14.20
N SER A 731 -10.17 32.61 -13.95
CA SER A 731 -9.53 32.85 -12.65
C SER A 731 -10.51 33.19 -11.52
N LEU A 732 -11.74 33.63 -11.85
CA LEU A 732 -12.81 33.93 -10.90
C LEU A 732 -13.94 32.89 -10.96
N ALA A 733 -14.21 32.33 -12.13
CA ALA A 733 -15.24 31.29 -12.31
C ALA A 733 -14.89 29.99 -11.55
N THR A 734 -13.61 29.60 -11.50
CA THR A 734 -13.19 28.38 -10.80
C THR A 734 -13.42 28.50 -9.27
N PRO A 735 -12.91 29.55 -8.58
CA PRO A 735 -13.23 29.78 -7.18
C PRO A 735 -14.74 29.91 -6.88
N ALA A 736 -15.52 30.50 -7.79
CA ALA A 736 -16.98 30.61 -7.65
C ALA A 736 -17.68 29.23 -7.65
N LEU A 737 -17.25 28.31 -8.51
CA LEU A 737 -17.75 26.93 -8.54
C LEU A 737 -17.30 26.13 -7.31
N GLU A 738 -16.06 26.32 -6.86
CA GLU A 738 -15.56 25.74 -5.60
C GLU A 738 -16.39 26.23 -4.41
N ALA A 739 -16.70 27.52 -4.33
CA ALA A 739 -17.58 28.08 -3.30
C ALA A 739 -18.97 27.44 -3.29
N LEU A 740 -19.58 27.21 -4.46
CA LEU A 740 -20.85 26.47 -4.58
C LEU A 740 -20.71 24.99 -4.18
N THR A 741 -19.51 24.41 -4.31
CA THR A 741 -19.21 23.04 -3.84
C THR A 741 -19.25 22.98 -2.31
N HIS A 742 -18.65 23.95 -1.62
CA HIS A 742 -18.72 24.04 -0.16
C HIS A 742 -20.14 24.31 0.35
N LEU A 743 -20.89 25.20 -0.32
CA LEU A 743 -22.27 25.55 0.08
C LEU A 743 -23.28 24.44 -0.22
N ASN A 744 -23.08 23.72 -1.34
CA ASN A 744 -23.92 22.64 -1.87
C ASN A 744 -25.44 22.82 -1.62
N PRO A 745 -26.06 23.90 -2.15
CA PRO A 745 -27.45 24.23 -1.87
C PRO A 745 -28.42 23.25 -2.57
N PRO A 746 -29.64 23.02 -2.02
CA PRO A 746 -30.67 22.24 -2.71
C PRO A 746 -31.06 22.82 -4.07
N THR A 747 -30.90 24.12 -4.25
CA THR A 747 -31.20 24.87 -5.49
C THR A 747 -30.07 24.87 -6.52
N LEU A 748 -28.95 24.17 -6.26
CA LEU A 748 -27.74 24.22 -7.09
C LEU A 748 -28.02 23.98 -8.57
N GLY A 749 -28.85 23.00 -8.90
CA GLY A 749 -29.18 22.72 -10.30
C GLY A 749 -29.83 23.90 -11.02
N LYS A 750 -30.76 24.60 -10.36
CA LYS A 750 -31.37 25.83 -10.91
C LYS A 750 -30.34 26.94 -11.09
N VAL A 751 -29.46 27.11 -10.11
CA VAL A 751 -28.39 28.11 -10.14
C VAL A 751 -27.46 27.87 -11.34
N LEU A 752 -27.00 26.63 -11.52
CA LEU A 752 -26.12 26.25 -12.63
C LEU A 752 -26.81 26.38 -13.99
N THR A 753 -28.08 25.97 -14.13
CA THR A 753 -28.84 26.16 -15.38
C THR A 753 -28.91 27.63 -15.77
N THR A 754 -29.21 28.53 -14.82
CA THR A 754 -29.32 29.96 -15.09
C THR A 754 -27.96 30.58 -15.40
N ALA A 755 -26.90 30.17 -14.71
CA ALA A 755 -25.56 30.70 -14.90
C ALA A 755 -24.85 30.18 -16.16
N TRP A 756 -25.26 29.02 -16.69
CA TRP A 756 -24.56 28.28 -17.75
C TRP A 756 -24.07 29.13 -18.93
N PRO A 757 -24.89 30.03 -19.52
CA PRO A 757 -24.45 30.82 -20.67
C PRO A 757 -23.22 31.70 -20.37
N GLY A 758 -23.08 32.16 -19.12
CA GLY A 758 -21.97 32.99 -18.66
C GLY A 758 -20.77 32.21 -18.11
N ILE A 759 -20.86 30.89 -17.90
CA ILE A 759 -19.73 30.09 -17.42
C ILE A 759 -18.72 29.91 -18.56
N PRO A 760 -17.43 30.26 -18.37
CA PRO A 760 -16.36 30.02 -19.35
C PRO A 760 -16.27 28.55 -19.74
N THR A 761 -15.99 28.28 -21.02
CA THR A 761 -15.91 26.92 -21.56
C THR A 761 -14.94 26.03 -20.74
N GLU A 762 -13.82 26.59 -20.30
CA GLU A 762 -12.80 25.93 -19.50
C GLU A 762 -13.30 25.54 -18.10
N ALA A 763 -14.29 26.24 -17.55
CA ALA A 763 -14.89 25.98 -16.23
C ALA A 763 -16.11 25.05 -16.27
N ARG A 764 -16.72 24.85 -17.45
CA ARG A 764 -17.97 24.07 -17.60
C ARG A 764 -17.85 22.62 -17.14
N GLY A 765 -16.68 22.01 -17.31
CA GLY A 765 -16.41 20.66 -16.80
C GLY A 765 -16.49 20.59 -15.26
N ALA A 766 -15.98 21.59 -14.55
CA ALA A 766 -16.10 21.67 -13.09
C ALA A 766 -17.56 21.87 -12.65
N ALA A 767 -18.32 22.70 -13.39
CA ALA A 767 -19.74 22.92 -13.13
C ALA A 767 -20.58 21.64 -13.32
N ILE A 768 -20.31 20.84 -14.36
CA ILE A 768 -21.01 19.55 -14.57
C ILE A 768 -20.69 18.56 -13.45
N ARG A 769 -19.42 18.45 -13.04
CA ARG A 769 -19.03 17.59 -11.91
C ARG A 769 -19.76 18.01 -10.63
N LEU A 770 -19.81 19.31 -10.34
CA LEU A 770 -20.56 19.85 -9.21
C LEU A 770 -22.05 19.48 -9.29
N TRP A 771 -22.68 19.63 -10.44
CA TRP A 771 -24.09 19.28 -10.67
C TRP A 771 -24.39 17.79 -10.41
N ARG A 772 -23.40 16.93 -10.64
CA ARG A 772 -23.51 15.48 -10.47
C ARG A 772 -23.21 15.00 -9.05
N THR A 773 -22.76 15.88 -8.14
CA THR A 773 -22.43 15.51 -6.74
C THR A 773 -23.62 14.92 -5.98
N ARG A 774 -24.85 15.33 -6.32
CA ARG A 774 -26.10 14.82 -5.71
C ARG A 774 -27.04 14.24 -6.75
N PRO A 775 -27.50 12.97 -6.58
CA PRO A 775 -28.46 12.35 -7.50
C PRO A 775 -29.75 13.16 -7.73
N GLN A 776 -30.20 13.94 -6.73
CA GLN A 776 -31.40 14.77 -6.84
C GLN A 776 -31.24 15.96 -7.80
N GLN A 777 -30.01 16.38 -8.09
CA GLN A 777 -29.74 17.51 -8.98
C GLN A 777 -29.60 17.09 -10.44
N VAL A 778 -29.19 15.84 -10.70
CA VAL A 778 -28.97 15.27 -12.03
C VAL A 778 -30.15 15.45 -13.00
N PRO A 779 -31.43 15.29 -12.60
CA PRO A 779 -32.55 15.57 -13.51
C PRO A 779 -32.51 16.96 -14.14
N SER A 780 -32.13 17.99 -13.37
CA SER A 780 -32.02 19.36 -13.90
C SER A 780 -30.87 19.56 -14.88
N LEU A 781 -29.78 18.79 -14.77
CA LEU A 781 -28.72 18.74 -15.79
C LEU A 781 -29.26 18.12 -17.08
N LEU A 782 -29.95 16.98 -16.99
CA LEU A 782 -30.53 16.30 -18.15
C LEU A 782 -31.59 17.17 -18.85
N ASP A 783 -32.40 17.90 -18.07
CA ASP A 783 -33.35 18.88 -18.62
C ASP A 783 -32.65 20.04 -19.31
N ALA A 784 -31.55 20.56 -18.73
CA ALA A 784 -30.74 21.61 -19.36
C ALA A 784 -30.11 21.14 -20.68
N VAL A 785 -29.68 19.87 -20.77
CA VAL A 785 -29.21 19.28 -22.03
C VAL A 785 -30.35 19.13 -23.03
N ALA A 786 -31.50 18.59 -22.60
CA ALA A 786 -32.66 18.40 -23.47
C ALA A 786 -33.18 19.73 -24.03
N ALA A 787 -33.07 20.81 -23.26
CA ALA A 787 -33.39 22.18 -23.66
C ALA A 787 -32.28 22.87 -24.49
N ASN A 788 -31.18 22.18 -24.79
CA ASN A 788 -29.98 22.72 -25.46
C ASN A 788 -29.35 23.93 -24.75
N VAL A 789 -29.56 24.07 -23.43
CA VAL A 789 -28.81 25.03 -22.60
C VAL A 789 -27.38 24.53 -22.44
N VAL A 790 -27.24 23.24 -22.11
CA VAL A 790 -25.96 22.52 -22.11
C VAL A 790 -25.86 21.74 -23.42
N ALA A 791 -24.80 21.96 -24.20
CA ALA A 791 -24.65 21.21 -25.44
C ALA A 791 -24.27 19.75 -25.12
N LYS A 792 -24.79 18.80 -25.90
CA LYS A 792 -24.49 17.36 -25.70
C LYS A 792 -23.00 17.05 -25.71
N SER A 793 -22.21 17.81 -26.49
CA SER A 793 -20.76 17.68 -26.59
C SER A 793 -20.00 18.17 -25.35
N GLU A 794 -20.65 18.86 -24.42
CA GLU A 794 -20.02 19.38 -23.20
C GLU A 794 -20.02 18.36 -22.06
N LEU A 795 -20.88 17.33 -22.12
CA LEU A 795 -20.79 16.21 -21.20
C LEU A 795 -19.65 15.32 -21.66
N THR A 796 -18.70 15.12 -20.75
CA THR A 796 -17.60 14.19 -21.00
C THR A 796 -18.13 12.77 -21.07
N PRO A 797 -17.37 11.87 -21.70
CA PRO A 797 -17.67 10.45 -21.68
C PRO A 797 -17.81 9.87 -20.25
N GLU A 798 -17.04 10.39 -19.29
CA GLU A 798 -17.18 10.09 -17.86
C GLU A 798 -18.56 10.45 -17.33
N ASP A 799 -19.02 11.67 -17.63
CA ASP A 799 -20.33 12.15 -17.22
C ASP A 799 -21.41 11.21 -17.76
N LEU A 800 -21.33 10.86 -19.05
CA LEU A 800 -22.31 9.99 -19.69
C LEU A 800 -22.31 8.56 -19.15
N ALA A 801 -21.14 7.98 -18.89
CA ALA A 801 -21.03 6.64 -18.31
C ALA A 801 -21.71 6.58 -16.93
N ALA A 802 -21.36 7.53 -16.06
CA ALA A 802 -21.93 7.59 -14.72
C ALA A 802 -23.45 7.85 -14.71
N LEU A 803 -23.96 8.64 -15.66
CA LEU A 803 -25.40 8.88 -15.81
C LEU A 803 -26.14 7.64 -16.32
N ARG A 804 -25.59 6.93 -17.31
CA ARG A 804 -26.14 5.67 -17.85
C ARG A 804 -26.13 4.53 -16.84
N GLU A 805 -25.28 4.59 -15.83
CA GLU A 805 -25.14 3.56 -14.78
C GLU A 805 -25.79 3.95 -13.46
N SER A 806 -26.53 5.05 -13.44
CA SER A 806 -27.21 5.50 -12.23
C SER A 806 -28.12 4.40 -11.64
N ARG A 807 -28.05 4.22 -10.32
CA ARG A 807 -29.00 3.35 -9.61
C ARG A 807 -30.44 3.86 -9.72
N VAL A 808 -30.61 5.16 -9.99
CA VAL A 808 -31.92 5.77 -10.24
C VAL A 808 -32.32 5.49 -11.69
N ALA A 809 -33.27 4.56 -11.89
CA ALA A 809 -33.73 4.17 -13.22
C ALA A 809 -34.13 5.37 -14.09
N ALA A 810 -34.86 6.34 -13.51
CA ALA A 810 -35.26 7.55 -14.22
C ALA A 810 -34.08 8.36 -14.81
N ILE A 811 -32.92 8.39 -14.14
CA ILE A 811 -31.71 9.05 -14.64
C ILE A 811 -31.14 8.26 -15.83
N ARG A 812 -31.02 6.93 -15.70
CA ARG A 812 -30.50 6.10 -16.80
C ARG A 812 -31.36 6.21 -18.04
N ASP A 813 -32.67 6.04 -17.88
CA ASP A 813 -33.63 5.98 -18.98
C ASP A 813 -33.65 7.33 -19.72
N ARG A 814 -33.67 8.44 -18.97
CA ARG A 814 -33.59 9.79 -19.54
C ARG A 814 -32.25 10.07 -20.23
N THR A 815 -31.15 9.52 -19.72
CA THR A 815 -29.83 9.65 -20.36
C THR A 815 -29.79 8.90 -21.70
N VAL A 816 -30.33 7.68 -21.75
CA VAL A 816 -30.43 6.90 -23.00
C VAL A 816 -31.37 7.58 -23.99
N GLU A 817 -32.46 8.21 -23.54
CA GLU A 817 -33.35 8.99 -24.39
C GLU A 817 -32.63 10.19 -25.04
N ILE A 818 -31.83 10.93 -24.27
CA ILE A 818 -31.16 12.15 -24.75
C ILE A 818 -29.92 11.84 -25.61
N PHE A 819 -29.11 10.87 -25.20
CA PHE A 819 -27.79 10.60 -25.79
C PHE A 819 -27.71 9.30 -26.59
N GLY A 820 -28.78 8.52 -26.63
CA GLY A 820 -28.76 7.16 -27.16
C GLY A 820 -28.02 6.17 -26.23
N PRO A 821 -28.01 4.88 -26.59
CA PRO A 821 -27.23 3.86 -25.89
C PRO A 821 -25.73 4.11 -26.06
N ALA A 822 -24.92 3.53 -25.17
CA ALA A 822 -23.46 3.60 -25.29
C ALA A 822 -22.97 2.95 -26.61
N ALA A 823 -22.00 3.57 -27.27
CA ALA A 823 -21.37 2.99 -28.46
C ALA A 823 -20.62 1.71 -28.09
N SER A 824 -20.74 0.68 -28.94
CA SER A 824 -20.04 -0.59 -28.78
C SER A 824 -18.51 -0.36 -28.74
N ARG A 825 -17.86 -0.80 -27.65
CA ARG A 825 -16.39 -0.68 -27.51
C ARG A 825 -15.65 -1.39 -28.62
N THR A 826 -16.21 -2.49 -29.14
CA THR A 826 -15.67 -3.21 -30.31
C THR A 826 -15.59 -2.32 -31.56
N GLN A 827 -16.59 -1.46 -31.79
CA GLN A 827 -16.60 -0.53 -32.93
C GLN A 827 -15.59 0.60 -32.75
N VAL A 828 -15.44 1.12 -31.53
CA VAL A 828 -14.43 2.13 -31.19
C VAL A 828 -13.02 1.57 -31.40
N MET A 829 -12.73 0.39 -30.86
CA MET A 829 -11.45 -0.29 -31.04
C MET A 829 -11.10 -0.48 -32.52
N ALA A 830 -12.07 -0.88 -33.35
CA ALA A 830 -11.87 -1.01 -34.79
C ALA A 830 -11.54 0.32 -35.48
N ALA A 831 -12.17 1.43 -35.06
CA ALA A 831 -11.95 2.75 -35.64
C ALA A 831 -10.56 3.32 -35.38
N TYR A 832 -9.97 3.04 -34.20
CA TYR A 832 -8.66 3.55 -33.81
C TYR A 832 -7.49 2.61 -34.14
N ARG A 833 -7.77 1.36 -34.56
CA ARG A 833 -6.74 0.38 -34.92
C ARG A 833 -5.65 0.89 -35.88
N PRO A 834 -5.93 1.75 -36.88
CA PRO A 834 -4.88 2.32 -37.73
C PRO A 834 -3.77 3.06 -36.97
N ALA A 835 -4.08 3.67 -35.81
CA ALA A 835 -3.14 4.46 -35.00
C ALA A 835 -1.90 3.66 -34.54
N LEU A 836 -2.03 2.34 -34.42
CA LEU A 836 -0.94 1.45 -34.00
C LEU A 836 0.23 1.45 -34.99
N ASN A 837 -0.06 1.67 -36.27
CA ASN A 837 0.93 1.62 -37.36
C ASN A 837 1.30 3.01 -37.90
N MET A 838 0.71 4.08 -37.35
CA MET A 838 1.00 5.46 -37.75
C MET A 838 2.20 5.99 -36.97
N LYS A 839 3.00 6.84 -37.62
CA LYS A 839 4.09 7.57 -36.95
C LYS A 839 3.49 8.70 -36.11
N GLY A 840 3.76 8.69 -34.81
CA GLY A 840 3.29 9.74 -33.90
C GLY A 840 4.29 10.89 -33.74
N ASP A 841 3.79 12.05 -33.32
CA ASP A 841 4.54 13.22 -32.86
C ASP A 841 4.44 13.34 -31.33
N PRO A 842 5.54 13.15 -30.57
CA PRO A 842 5.50 13.15 -29.11
C PRO A 842 5.14 14.52 -28.52
N LEU A 843 5.34 15.63 -29.23
CA LEU A 843 4.94 16.96 -28.73
C LEU A 843 3.41 17.13 -28.78
N LYS A 844 2.77 16.63 -29.84
CA LYS A 844 1.30 16.62 -29.93
C LYS A 844 0.68 15.58 -29.01
N GLY A 845 1.38 14.46 -28.81
CA GLY A 845 1.02 13.45 -27.82
C GLY A 845 1.02 14.00 -26.40
N HIS A 846 2.06 14.78 -26.03
CA HIS A 846 2.13 15.48 -24.76
C HIS A 846 0.94 16.44 -24.55
N ALA A 847 0.59 17.25 -25.55
CA ALA A 847 -0.58 18.12 -25.45
C ALA A 847 -1.89 17.35 -25.19
N THR A 848 -2.05 16.18 -25.83
CA THR A 848 -3.21 15.30 -25.61
C THR A 848 -3.20 14.69 -24.21
N PHE A 849 -2.03 14.27 -23.73
CA PHE A 849 -1.83 13.78 -22.36
C PHE A 849 -2.17 14.84 -21.32
N THR A 850 -1.65 16.07 -21.48
CA THR A 850 -1.93 17.19 -20.59
C THR A 850 -3.42 17.55 -20.58
N ALA A 851 -4.10 17.42 -21.72
CA ALA A 851 -5.53 17.75 -21.82
C ALA A 851 -6.47 16.68 -21.22
N ARG A 852 -6.07 15.39 -21.20
CA ARG A 852 -7.00 14.28 -20.91
C ARG A 852 -6.53 13.33 -19.80
N CYS A 853 -5.23 13.16 -19.62
CA CYS A 853 -4.68 12.10 -18.78
C CYS A 853 -4.14 12.62 -17.45
N THR A 854 -3.61 13.85 -17.39
CA THR A 854 -3.03 14.46 -16.16
C THR A 854 -4.03 14.61 -15.01
N VAL A 855 -5.33 14.60 -15.31
CA VAL A 855 -6.40 14.58 -14.30
C VAL A 855 -6.23 13.38 -13.35
N CYS A 856 -5.80 12.23 -13.86
CA CYS A 856 -5.72 11.00 -13.08
C CYS A 856 -4.31 10.40 -13.03
N HIS A 857 -3.48 10.62 -14.05
CA HIS A 857 -2.20 9.95 -14.20
C HIS A 857 -1.03 10.93 -14.10
N ARG A 858 0.05 10.47 -13.47
CA ARG A 858 1.34 11.15 -13.47
C ARG A 858 2.29 10.46 -14.45
N PHE A 859 3.01 11.25 -15.24
CA PHE A 859 4.01 10.77 -16.20
C PHE A 859 5.15 11.80 -16.29
N HIS A 860 6.40 11.36 -16.17
CA HIS A 860 7.58 12.25 -16.14
C HIS A 860 7.46 13.37 -15.10
N GLY A 861 6.74 13.10 -13.99
CA GLY A 861 6.48 14.07 -12.92
C GLY A 861 5.34 15.05 -13.19
N GLU A 862 4.67 15.00 -14.34
CA GLU A 862 3.51 15.83 -14.67
C GLU A 862 2.19 15.08 -14.46
N GLY A 863 1.21 15.69 -13.78
CA GLY A 863 -0.13 15.14 -13.54
C GLY A 863 -0.38 14.72 -12.10
N ASN A 864 -1.43 13.93 -11.87
CA ASN A 864 -1.90 13.51 -10.55
C ASN A 864 -1.73 12.00 -10.33
N SER A 865 -1.60 11.56 -9.08
CA SER A 865 -1.45 10.12 -8.73
C SER A 865 -2.77 9.52 -8.25
N VAL A 866 -3.81 9.59 -9.09
CA VAL A 866 -5.12 8.95 -8.80
C VAL A 866 -5.18 7.55 -9.41
N GLY A 867 -4.77 7.45 -10.67
CA GLY A 867 -4.51 6.21 -11.40
C GLY A 867 -3.02 5.83 -11.32
N PRO A 868 -2.63 4.69 -11.91
CA PRO A 868 -1.24 4.26 -11.93
C PRO A 868 -0.32 5.29 -12.60
N GLU A 869 0.87 5.46 -12.04
CA GLU A 869 1.95 6.21 -12.66
C GLU A 869 2.28 5.60 -14.03
N LEU A 870 2.48 6.44 -15.04
CA LEU A 870 2.72 5.98 -16.41
C LEU A 870 4.20 5.91 -16.76
N ASP A 871 5.13 6.19 -15.86
CA ASP A 871 6.58 6.14 -16.14
C ASP A 871 7.03 4.72 -16.56
N ALA A 872 6.36 3.68 -16.06
CA ALA A 872 6.56 2.29 -16.48
C ALA A 872 5.78 1.89 -17.76
N SER A 873 4.89 2.76 -18.25
CA SER A 873 3.96 2.46 -19.36
C SER A 873 4.66 2.33 -20.71
N ALA A 874 5.88 2.85 -20.86
CA ALA A 874 6.70 2.65 -22.05
C ALA A 874 7.00 1.17 -22.34
N SER A 875 7.06 0.33 -21.29
CA SER A 875 7.26 -1.12 -21.43
C SER A 875 5.98 -1.88 -21.84
N ALA A 876 4.82 -1.21 -21.83
CA ALA A 876 3.52 -1.81 -22.07
C ALA A 876 3.19 -2.03 -23.56
N GLY A 877 3.88 -1.36 -24.48
CA GLY A 877 3.60 -1.44 -25.92
C GLY A 877 2.32 -0.73 -26.36
N ARG A 878 2.31 -0.24 -27.61
CA ARG A 878 1.26 0.64 -28.16
C ARG A 878 -0.13 0.01 -28.18
N GLU A 879 -0.23 -1.28 -28.47
CA GLU A 879 -1.53 -1.97 -28.54
C GLU A 879 -2.22 -2.05 -27.17
N LYS A 880 -1.46 -2.36 -26.11
CA LYS A 880 -1.99 -2.36 -24.74
C LYS A 880 -2.37 -0.94 -24.31
N LEU A 881 -1.49 0.04 -24.54
CA LEU A 881 -1.77 1.43 -24.18
C LEU A 881 -3.07 1.92 -24.83
N MET A 882 -3.25 1.65 -26.13
CA MET A 882 -4.47 2.02 -26.84
C MET A 882 -5.70 1.29 -26.29
N GLY A 883 -5.59 -0.02 -26.02
CA GLY A 883 -6.68 -0.80 -25.41
C GLY A 883 -7.11 -0.25 -24.05
N ASN A 884 -6.14 0.08 -23.19
CA ASN A 884 -6.40 0.66 -21.87
C ASN A 884 -7.03 2.06 -21.97
N ILE A 885 -6.70 2.85 -22.99
CA ILE A 885 -7.29 4.16 -23.22
C ILE A 885 -8.74 4.04 -23.71
N LEU A 886 -9.01 3.12 -24.64
CA LEU A 886 -10.32 2.98 -25.30
C LEU A 886 -11.34 2.16 -24.49
N GLU A 887 -10.86 1.25 -23.66
CA GLU A 887 -11.65 0.34 -22.85
C GLU A 887 -11.05 0.16 -21.43
N PRO A 888 -10.97 1.23 -20.62
CA PRO A 888 -10.26 1.23 -19.34
C PRO A 888 -10.83 0.25 -18.31
N SER A 889 -12.11 -0.11 -18.41
CA SER A 889 -12.73 -1.09 -17.51
C SER A 889 -12.44 -2.56 -17.88
N ARG A 890 -11.84 -2.82 -19.04
CA ARG A 890 -11.46 -4.19 -19.45
C ARG A 890 -10.34 -4.75 -18.58
N GLU A 891 -9.45 -3.88 -18.12
CA GLU A 891 -8.31 -4.23 -17.28
C GLU A 891 -8.08 -3.12 -16.24
N ILE A 892 -8.27 -3.46 -14.97
CA ILE A 892 -8.01 -2.56 -13.85
C ILE A 892 -6.80 -3.06 -13.09
N THR A 893 -5.81 -2.21 -12.92
CA THR A 893 -4.61 -2.53 -12.13
C THR A 893 -4.99 -2.76 -10.66
N ALA A 894 -4.45 -3.80 -10.04
CA ALA A 894 -4.72 -4.10 -8.64
C ALA A 894 -4.38 -2.89 -7.75
N GLY A 895 -5.32 -2.50 -6.89
CA GLY A 895 -5.22 -1.29 -6.06
C GLY A 895 -5.92 -0.05 -6.64
N PHE A 896 -6.31 -0.06 -7.92
CA PHE A 896 -7.02 1.03 -8.60
C PHE A 896 -8.47 0.70 -8.93
N ASN A 897 -9.07 -0.23 -8.17
CA ASN A 897 -10.51 -0.48 -8.28
C ASN A 897 -11.27 0.73 -7.75
N MET A 898 -12.22 1.22 -8.54
CA MET A 898 -13.11 2.30 -8.10
C MET A 898 -13.94 1.82 -6.91
N ALA A 899 -13.89 2.58 -5.83
CA ALA A 899 -14.85 2.50 -4.75
C ALA A 899 -15.86 3.64 -4.87
N ILE A 900 -17.11 3.32 -4.59
CA ILE A 900 -18.18 4.30 -4.47
C ILE A 900 -18.68 4.27 -3.03
N VAL A 901 -18.49 5.39 -2.33
CA VAL A 901 -18.92 5.57 -0.94
C VAL A 901 -20.18 6.41 -0.92
N GLU A 902 -21.23 5.87 -0.31
CA GLU A 902 -22.48 6.57 -0.05
C GLU A 902 -22.52 7.05 1.40
N THR A 903 -22.80 8.34 1.61
CA THR A 903 -22.87 8.95 2.94
C THR A 903 -24.31 9.10 3.42
N LYS A 904 -24.51 9.26 4.74
CA LYS A 904 -25.82 9.53 5.35
C LYS A 904 -26.46 10.82 4.86
N SER A 905 -25.65 11.77 4.37
CA SER A 905 -26.13 13.00 3.73
C SER A 905 -26.71 12.78 2.33
N GLY A 906 -26.64 11.55 1.80
CA GLY A 906 -27.09 11.19 0.46
C GLY A 906 -26.08 11.51 -0.65
N GLU A 907 -24.87 11.96 -0.28
CA GLU A 907 -23.77 12.16 -1.22
C GLU A 907 -23.16 10.83 -1.65
N ARG A 908 -22.75 10.74 -2.92
CA ARG A 908 -22.00 9.61 -3.46
C ARG A 908 -20.65 10.09 -3.96
N VAL A 909 -19.58 9.52 -3.42
CA VAL A 909 -18.20 9.84 -3.79
C VAL A 909 -17.59 8.63 -4.48
N ALA A 910 -17.13 8.80 -5.72
CA ALA A 910 -16.39 7.79 -6.45
C ALA A 910 -14.90 8.12 -6.44
N GLY A 911 -14.06 7.14 -6.14
CA GLY A 911 -12.61 7.32 -6.11
C GLY A 911 -11.85 6.02 -5.85
N ILE A 912 -10.54 6.09 -5.82
CA ILE A 912 -9.67 4.97 -5.44
C ILE A 912 -9.45 5.00 -3.92
N VAL A 913 -9.62 3.88 -3.23
CA VAL A 913 -9.42 3.83 -1.77
C VAL A 913 -7.95 4.07 -1.43
N ALA A 914 -7.67 5.23 -0.84
CA ALA A 914 -6.36 5.60 -0.30
C ALA A 914 -6.14 4.98 1.08
N ALA A 915 -7.17 5.02 1.93
CA ALA A 915 -7.16 4.42 3.26
C ALA A 915 -8.57 3.94 3.65
N ASP A 916 -8.65 2.82 4.37
CA ASP A 916 -9.89 2.30 4.94
C ASP A 916 -9.60 1.92 6.40
N THR A 917 -9.97 2.82 7.32
CA THR A 917 -9.73 2.68 8.76
C THR A 917 -11.04 2.56 9.52
N ASP A 918 -10.96 2.25 10.81
CA ASP A 918 -12.14 2.12 11.67
C ASP A 918 -12.86 3.47 11.85
N SER A 919 -12.16 4.60 11.67
CA SER A 919 -12.71 5.96 11.85
C SER A 919 -13.04 6.67 10.54
N THR A 920 -12.36 6.36 9.43
CA THR A 920 -12.42 7.13 8.17
C THR A 920 -12.16 6.23 6.96
N ILE A 921 -12.86 6.48 5.85
CA ILE A 921 -12.47 6.02 4.52
C ILE A 921 -12.00 7.20 3.68
N SER A 922 -10.80 7.10 3.12
CA SER A 922 -10.16 8.12 2.29
C SER A 922 -10.16 7.66 0.83
N LEU A 923 -10.62 8.53 -0.08
CA LEU A 923 -10.68 8.27 -1.51
C LEU A 923 -9.84 9.27 -2.29
N HIS A 924 -8.97 8.81 -3.20
CA HIS A 924 -8.43 9.66 -4.27
C HIS A 924 -9.48 9.80 -5.37
N THR A 925 -9.91 11.03 -5.61
CA THR A 925 -10.90 11.39 -6.64
C THR A 925 -10.21 12.01 -7.85
N PRO A 926 -10.85 12.01 -9.05
CA PRO A 926 -10.26 12.61 -10.25
C PRO A 926 -9.78 14.05 -10.01
N GLY A 927 -8.59 14.38 -10.52
CA GLY A 927 -7.94 15.68 -10.31
C GLY A 927 -6.98 15.71 -9.11
N GLY A 928 -6.70 14.58 -8.47
CA GLY A 928 -5.73 14.48 -7.36
C GLY A 928 -6.30 14.87 -5.99
N LEU A 929 -7.60 15.13 -5.91
CA LEU A 929 -8.26 15.53 -4.66
C LEU A 929 -8.50 14.30 -3.78
N SER A 930 -8.10 14.36 -2.50
CA SER A 930 -8.42 13.33 -1.52
C SER A 930 -9.69 13.69 -0.76
N ARG A 931 -10.57 12.71 -0.57
CA ARG A 931 -11.83 12.87 0.15
C ARG A 931 -11.92 11.89 1.30
N ASP A 932 -11.87 12.46 2.51
CA ASP A 932 -11.97 11.72 3.76
C ASP A 932 -13.40 11.73 4.26
N ILE A 933 -13.99 10.54 4.37
CA ILE A 933 -15.37 10.34 4.78
C ILE A 933 -15.34 9.62 6.13
N PRO A 934 -15.83 10.24 7.22
CA PRO A 934 -15.92 9.58 8.51
C PRO A 934 -16.71 8.28 8.40
N ARG A 935 -16.21 7.19 9.01
CA ARG A 935 -16.85 5.87 8.92
C ARG A 935 -18.27 5.89 9.45
N GLY A 936 -18.54 6.71 10.47
CA GLY A 936 -19.87 6.94 11.01
C GLY A 936 -20.85 7.60 10.03
N GLU A 937 -20.37 8.28 8.99
CA GLU A 937 -21.18 8.86 7.91
C GLU A 937 -21.38 7.90 6.74
N VAL A 938 -20.63 6.82 6.65
CA VAL A 938 -20.72 5.84 5.56
C VAL A 938 -21.96 4.96 5.74
N VAL A 939 -22.83 4.97 4.73
CA VAL A 939 -23.97 4.05 4.62
C VAL A 939 -23.55 2.78 3.90
N GLN A 940 -22.82 2.92 2.79
CA GLN A 940 -22.40 1.80 1.95
C GLN A 940 -21.07 2.11 1.25
N ILE A 941 -20.27 1.07 1.05
CA ILE A 941 -19.10 1.10 0.16
C ILE A 941 -19.32 0.02 -0.89
N GLU A 942 -19.35 0.43 -2.15
CA GLU A 942 -19.41 -0.45 -3.30
C GLU A 942 -18.04 -0.47 -3.97
N ARG A 943 -17.42 -1.64 -4.07
CA ARG A 943 -16.24 -1.82 -4.92
C ARG A 943 -16.71 -2.19 -6.32
N SER A 944 -16.47 -1.31 -7.28
CA SER A 944 -16.90 -1.49 -8.66
C SER A 944 -15.90 -2.35 -9.42
N SER A 945 -16.41 -3.16 -10.36
CA SER A 945 -15.59 -3.87 -11.34
C SER A 945 -15.20 -2.98 -12.53
N ARG A 946 -15.42 -1.66 -12.44
CA ARG A 946 -15.12 -0.68 -13.47
C ARG A 946 -13.99 0.24 -13.03
N SER A 947 -13.25 0.74 -14.01
CA SER A 947 -12.17 1.69 -13.78
C SER A 947 -12.75 3.04 -13.35
N LEU A 948 -11.98 3.80 -12.56
CA LEU A 948 -12.26 5.22 -12.34
C LEU A 948 -11.96 6.04 -13.62
N MET A 949 -11.10 5.52 -14.52
CA MET A 949 -10.89 6.11 -15.84
C MET A 949 -12.13 5.89 -16.71
N PRO A 950 -12.67 6.96 -17.33
CA PRO A 950 -13.94 6.88 -18.05
C PRO A 950 -13.84 6.21 -19.42
N ASP A 951 -14.86 5.41 -19.75
CA ASP A 951 -15.07 4.96 -21.13
C ASP A 951 -15.37 6.16 -22.04
N GLY A 952 -14.78 6.18 -23.23
CA GLY A 952 -15.08 7.19 -24.25
C GLY A 952 -14.12 8.37 -24.29
N ILE A 953 -13.05 8.37 -23.48
CA ILE A 953 -12.02 9.43 -23.43
C ILE A 953 -11.40 9.76 -24.80
N GLU A 954 -11.51 8.85 -25.77
CA GLU A 954 -11.14 9.03 -27.17
C GLU A 954 -12.04 9.98 -27.95
N THR A 955 -13.20 10.35 -27.41
CA THR A 955 -14.17 11.18 -28.13
C THR A 955 -13.54 12.50 -28.56
N GLY A 956 -13.59 12.76 -29.87
CA GLY A 956 -12.99 13.94 -30.50
C GLY A 956 -11.53 13.77 -30.93
N LEU A 957 -10.89 12.63 -30.68
CA LEU A 957 -9.57 12.31 -31.22
C LEU A 957 -9.69 11.74 -32.64
N THR A 958 -8.68 12.02 -33.47
CA THR A 958 -8.47 11.29 -34.72
C THR A 958 -7.54 10.09 -34.47
N PRO A 959 -7.47 9.12 -35.40
CA PRO A 959 -6.44 8.08 -35.32
C PRO A 959 -5.00 8.62 -35.26
N GLN A 960 -4.74 9.81 -35.82
CA GLN A 960 -3.42 10.45 -35.71
C GLN A 960 -3.17 10.99 -34.30
N ASP A 961 -4.15 11.62 -33.64
CA ASP A 961 -3.99 12.11 -32.27
C ASP A 961 -3.74 10.96 -31.29
N MET A 962 -4.40 9.82 -31.51
CA MET A 962 -4.10 8.59 -30.79
C MET A 962 -2.67 8.10 -31.06
N ALA A 963 -2.21 8.12 -32.32
CA ALA A 963 -0.84 7.72 -32.65
C ALA A 963 0.22 8.61 -32.01
N ASP A 964 -0.04 9.92 -31.93
CA ASP A 964 0.79 10.93 -31.27
C ASP A 964 0.84 10.69 -29.75
N LEU A 965 -0.31 10.46 -29.11
CA LEU A 965 -0.41 10.13 -27.68
C LEU A 965 0.35 8.84 -27.34
N LEU A 966 0.18 7.79 -28.14
CA LEU A 966 0.89 6.53 -27.96
C LEU A 966 2.41 6.70 -28.10
N GLU A 967 2.88 7.58 -28.98
CA GLU A 967 4.30 7.89 -29.14
C GLU A 967 4.87 8.55 -27.88
N PHE A 968 4.15 9.53 -27.33
CA PHE A 968 4.56 10.21 -26.11
C PHE A 968 4.59 9.27 -24.90
N LEU A 969 3.54 8.45 -24.70
CA LEU A 969 3.47 7.48 -23.60
C LEU A 969 4.49 6.34 -23.74
N SER A 970 5.00 6.10 -24.95
CA SER A 970 6.07 5.12 -25.19
C SER A 970 7.48 5.67 -24.92
N SER A 971 7.61 6.96 -24.54
CA SER A 971 8.92 7.58 -24.29
C SER A 971 9.45 7.28 -22.88
N ALA A 972 10.72 6.84 -22.79
CA ALA A 972 11.39 6.63 -21.52
C ALA A 972 11.70 7.98 -20.83
N LYS A 973 11.76 7.95 -19.49
CA LYS A 973 12.17 9.10 -18.68
C LYS A 973 13.61 9.47 -19.05
N LYS A 974 13.81 10.72 -19.47
CA LYS A 974 15.14 11.24 -19.80
C LYS A 974 15.99 11.43 -18.56
#